data_AF-A0A6P4FK79-F1
#
_entry.id   AF-A0A6P4FK79-F1
#
_cell.length_a   1.000
_cell.length_b   1.000
_cell.length_c   1.000
_cell.angle_alpha   90.00
_cell.angle_beta   90.00
_cell.angle_gamma   90.00
#
_symmetry.space_group_name_H-M   'P 1'
#
loop_
_entity.id
_entity.type
_entity.pdbx_description
1 polymer ?
#
loop_
_entity_poly.entity_id
_entity_poly.type
_entity_poly.pdbx_seq_one_letter_code
_entity_poly.pdbx_strand_id
1 'polypeptide(L)'
;MKMQLLQRKLSSVPKSHKASSKSVSMMSLEERFRDSTEPAQLNLMLDLNEEFFTKSYLLVQTLSNRHSFLAAKFKFYIDILYRLHGHYVTEVDQGREMQTKVKTADEKLQLALHTTATSEAMMEHLRESLEDAWRNEDTTKNREEIMQIQLISLVRSDQPTFSRAMPEQIAPSAKDAHFRNLVFRERDRLAGELKDYQKRLQTNRIYSESLEGLLEVSKETIAKLNLRVKKAESENFRLDHKCRVEQDKYEERLLLVNKELASVLQQNEELLIAEKVMSELTSANEALKLRNDRLARENYNFSKTSRLLEDEKHKLQTSLKMTGDLNNAQRRSNADLELARRVAERDAKKQADDSLVLERRFIQLAKKNSELNNQVLVNQNEIKTQEKKIIIATAKLDEAYHQKDEMARTRDKLRIEITRLNDIVAGVRHEIAIIRHQMQDLQNDLHRANKQLDEKDLQVQKIAREKREQTLELNEAYKKIDGIEEALGLKTERLEALQLELHQKHLDFVNAKKQMEIIHSEKVLLLKTMDMCSRDRSTLQNTMTQLTHQINQMTSSLAIYEKEISTLGNQIEQLNRTIKHKQNEIHAKGRLLASTRSDLREMKIRLEQSQHTIDSDEKRFKTIACALEEVTKEKSLIGLQMVRRNDEVRLQREKLEMMQKAIDRGTLQYNQRLEDIRLLKVEVVNLRMSRECMQREVGNKATMRHDVVRLERQLNQERLKVSAYSEELSRPCRTHRWRVLLGKDPRRLELIRKVQHLLRRNIRLSVQRENIAKELVDLKRLHEEFKRQIKHMPDPSVRQKLCIQQRISRRQTRQLKAMKAELRINEIDLKAREHLIKGFQEQLRSHHRENQQLTNGGGDRKGSTGEAIDSNFLDHVFDFTSTCDLIAKQSE
;
A
#
# COMPACT_ATOMS: atom_id res chain seq x y z
N MET A 1 -18.75 -1.67 -72.73
CA MET A 1 -18.25 -2.87 -73.45
C MET A 1 -17.68 -3.83 -72.40
N LYS A 2 -18.04 -5.12 -72.42
CA LYS A 2 -17.55 -6.21 -71.53
C LYS A 2 -17.47 -5.92 -70.02
N MET A 3 -18.58 -6.16 -69.30
CA MET A 3 -18.49 -6.74 -67.95
C MET A 3 -18.02 -8.20 -68.06
N GLN A 4 -17.23 -8.68 -67.10
CA GLN A 4 -17.01 -10.12 -66.90
C GLN A 4 -17.67 -10.56 -65.59
N LEU A 5 -18.50 -11.60 -65.68
CA LEU A 5 -19.23 -12.16 -64.56
C LEU A 5 -18.31 -13.05 -63.71
N LEU A 6 -18.42 -12.92 -62.38
CA LEU A 6 -18.09 -14.01 -61.46
C LEU A 6 -19.37 -14.47 -60.75
N GLN A 7 -19.84 -15.64 -61.16
CA GLN A 7 -21.03 -16.28 -60.61
C GLN A 7 -20.78 -16.73 -59.16
N ARG A 8 -21.43 -16.09 -58.18
CA ARG A 8 -21.65 -16.71 -56.86
C ARG A 8 -22.69 -17.83 -57.01
N LYS A 9 -22.23 -19.08 -57.12
CA LYS A 9 -23.10 -20.26 -56.95
C LYS A 9 -23.60 -20.31 -55.51
N LEU A 10 -24.91 -20.32 -55.33
CA LEU A 10 -25.54 -20.74 -54.08
C LEU A 10 -25.24 -22.22 -53.85
N SER A 11 -24.50 -22.55 -52.79
CA SER A 11 -24.33 -23.93 -52.33
C SER A 11 -25.53 -24.36 -51.49
N SER A 12 -26.11 -25.48 -51.88
CA SER A 12 -27.30 -26.09 -51.27
C SER A 12 -27.08 -26.55 -49.83
N VAL A 13 -28.13 -26.42 -49.02
CA VAL A 13 -28.30 -27.13 -47.74
C VAL A 13 -28.01 -28.63 -47.91
N PRO A 14 -27.06 -29.22 -47.14
CA PRO A 14 -26.97 -30.66 -47.00
C PRO A 14 -28.00 -31.16 -45.99
N LYS A 15 -28.81 -32.13 -46.40
CA LYS A 15 -29.82 -32.78 -45.56
C LYS A 15 -29.17 -33.66 -44.49
N SER A 16 -29.89 -33.85 -43.38
CA SER A 16 -29.55 -34.80 -42.34
C SER A 16 -29.37 -36.23 -42.89
N HIS A 17 -28.15 -36.76 -42.79
CA HIS A 17 -27.91 -38.18 -43.03
C HIS A 17 -27.93 -38.95 -41.71
N LYS A 18 -28.79 -39.98 -41.66
CA LYS A 18 -28.91 -40.93 -40.56
C LYS A 18 -27.57 -41.62 -40.30
N ALA A 19 -27.06 -41.56 -39.07
CA ALA A 19 -25.97 -42.42 -38.64
C ALA A 19 -26.51 -43.85 -38.49
N SER A 20 -26.23 -44.71 -39.46
CA SER A 20 -26.43 -46.16 -39.32
C SER A 20 -25.28 -46.75 -38.52
N SER A 21 -25.62 -47.52 -37.50
CA SER A 21 -24.65 -48.32 -36.74
C SER A 21 -24.02 -49.39 -37.65
N LYS A 22 -22.72 -49.25 -37.93
CA LYS A 22 -21.88 -50.37 -38.39
C LYS A 22 -20.60 -50.43 -37.56
N SER A 23 -20.23 -51.66 -37.24
CA SER A 23 -19.07 -52.02 -36.43
C SER A 23 -17.78 -51.44 -36.99
N VAL A 24 -17.04 -50.71 -36.14
CA VAL A 24 -15.66 -50.34 -36.46
C VAL A 24 -14.80 -51.60 -36.33
N SER A 25 -14.46 -52.17 -37.49
CA SER A 25 -13.44 -53.21 -37.62
C SER A 25 -12.11 -52.73 -37.04
N MET A 26 -11.29 -53.66 -36.52
CA MET A 26 -9.93 -53.36 -36.07
C MET A 26 -9.00 -53.10 -37.27
N MET A 27 -9.10 -51.91 -37.87
CA MET A 27 -8.02 -51.37 -38.70
C MET A 27 -7.12 -50.50 -37.82
N SER A 28 -5.91 -51.03 -37.59
CA SER A 28 -4.64 -50.31 -37.35
C SER A 28 -4.76 -48.93 -36.69
N LEU A 29 -4.64 -48.91 -35.35
CA LEU A 29 -4.42 -47.68 -34.59
C LEU A 29 -3.16 -46.93 -35.10
N GLU A 30 -2.15 -47.69 -35.53
CA GLU A 30 -0.88 -47.23 -36.10
C GLU A 30 -1.03 -46.46 -37.42
N GLU A 31 -2.11 -46.67 -38.18
CA GLU A 31 -2.33 -45.90 -39.42
C GLU A 31 -2.96 -44.54 -39.20
N ARG A 32 -3.59 -44.31 -38.04
CA ARG A 32 -4.20 -43.00 -37.68
C ARG A 32 -3.23 -42.02 -37.02
N PHE A 33 -2.08 -42.50 -36.56
CA PHE A 33 -1.04 -41.70 -35.91
C PHE A 33 0.31 -41.91 -36.61
N ARG A 34 0.28 -42.03 -37.94
CA ARG A 34 1.46 -42.36 -38.76
C ARG A 34 2.40 -41.16 -38.98
N ASP A 35 1.95 -39.95 -38.66
CA ASP A 35 2.70 -38.71 -38.86
C ASP A 35 3.59 -38.42 -37.64
N SER A 36 4.88 -38.69 -37.78
CA SER A 36 5.90 -38.32 -36.80
C SER A 36 6.32 -36.85 -36.98
N THR A 37 5.41 -35.91 -36.69
CA THR A 37 5.76 -34.48 -36.59
C THR A 37 6.61 -34.25 -35.34
N GLU A 38 7.78 -33.62 -35.51
CA GLU A 38 8.62 -33.25 -34.38
C GLU A 38 7.89 -32.24 -33.48
N PRO A 39 7.92 -32.38 -32.14
CA PRO A 39 7.21 -31.47 -31.24
C PRO A 39 7.60 -29.99 -31.38
N ALA A 40 8.79 -29.70 -31.89
CA ALA A 40 9.29 -28.35 -32.14
C ALA A 40 8.74 -27.70 -33.42
N GLN A 41 8.11 -28.48 -34.31
CA GLN A 41 7.56 -28.00 -35.59
C GLN A 41 6.03 -27.80 -35.55
N LEU A 42 5.37 -28.16 -34.45
CA LEU A 42 3.92 -28.02 -34.29
C LEU A 42 3.51 -26.54 -34.20
N ASN A 43 2.66 -26.11 -35.12
CA ASN A 43 1.98 -24.83 -35.03
C ASN A 43 0.81 -24.96 -34.04
N LEU A 44 1.05 -24.48 -32.81
CA LEU A 44 0.11 -24.56 -31.70
C LEU A 44 -1.27 -23.93 -31.96
N MET A 45 -1.46 -23.11 -33.01
CA MET A 45 -2.76 -22.53 -33.39
C MET A 45 -3.51 -23.30 -34.49
N LEU A 46 -2.79 -24.01 -35.37
CA LEU A 46 -3.36 -24.65 -36.56
C LEU A 46 -3.46 -26.18 -36.42
N ASP A 47 -2.48 -26.77 -35.75
CA ASP A 47 -2.34 -28.23 -35.63
C ASP A 47 -3.10 -28.78 -34.42
N LEU A 48 -3.21 -27.99 -33.34
CA LEU A 48 -4.03 -28.30 -32.16
C LEU A 48 -5.51 -27.87 -32.34
N ASN A 49 -6.09 -28.19 -33.50
CA ASN A 49 -7.46 -27.84 -33.82
C ASN A 49 -8.51 -28.76 -33.13
N GLU A 50 -9.80 -28.45 -33.28
CA GLU A 50 -10.89 -29.25 -32.71
C GLU A 50 -10.89 -30.72 -33.20
N GLU A 51 -10.37 -30.98 -34.41
CA GLU A 51 -10.25 -32.34 -34.95
C GLU A 51 -9.16 -33.15 -34.22
N PHE A 52 -8.05 -32.51 -33.85
CA PHE A 52 -7.02 -33.12 -33.00
C PHE A 52 -7.60 -33.50 -31.64
N PHE A 53 -8.23 -32.56 -30.93
CA PHE A 53 -8.79 -32.84 -29.60
C PHE A 53 -9.91 -33.89 -29.64
N THR A 54 -10.81 -33.86 -30.62
CA THR A 54 -11.86 -34.89 -30.76
C THR A 54 -11.29 -36.27 -31.07
N LYS A 55 -10.26 -36.39 -31.92
CA LYS A 55 -9.50 -37.64 -32.13
C LYS A 55 -8.83 -38.13 -30.83
N SER A 56 -8.24 -37.24 -30.05
CA SER A 56 -7.59 -37.57 -28.77
C SER A 56 -8.59 -38.03 -27.70
N TYR A 57 -9.77 -37.41 -27.59
CA TYR A 57 -10.83 -37.87 -26.69
C TYR A 57 -11.44 -39.22 -27.13
N LEU A 58 -11.54 -39.48 -28.43
CA LEU A 58 -11.99 -40.77 -28.96
C LEU A 58 -10.95 -41.88 -28.69
N LEU A 59 -9.65 -41.57 -28.73
CA LEU A 59 -8.58 -42.45 -28.26
C LEU A 59 -8.74 -42.76 -26.75
N VAL A 60 -8.99 -41.75 -25.91
CA VAL A 60 -9.29 -41.96 -24.47
C VAL A 60 -10.50 -42.87 -24.27
N GLN A 61 -11.58 -42.68 -25.03
CA GLN A 61 -12.79 -43.51 -24.91
C GLN A 61 -12.54 -44.97 -25.29
N THR A 62 -11.76 -45.23 -26.35
CA THR A 62 -11.39 -46.61 -26.73
C THR A 62 -10.41 -47.25 -25.74
N LEU A 63 -9.46 -46.48 -25.19
CA LEU A 63 -8.56 -46.95 -24.13
C LEU A 63 -9.31 -47.23 -22.82
N SER A 64 -10.35 -46.47 -22.49
CA SER A 64 -11.15 -46.65 -21.26
C SER A 64 -11.75 -48.05 -21.16
N ASN A 65 -12.09 -48.66 -22.30
CA ASN A 65 -12.67 -50.01 -22.38
C ASN A 65 -11.63 -51.13 -22.19
N ARG A 66 -10.32 -50.83 -22.26
CA ARG A 66 -9.23 -51.82 -22.09
C ARG A 66 -8.37 -51.57 -20.85
N HIS A 67 -7.99 -50.31 -20.59
CA HIS A 67 -7.13 -49.89 -19.48
C HIS A 67 -7.58 -48.55 -18.89
N SER A 68 -8.64 -48.60 -18.07
CA SER A 68 -9.26 -47.41 -17.42
C SER A 68 -8.25 -46.46 -16.73
N PHE A 69 -7.26 -46.98 -15.99
CA PHE A 69 -6.24 -46.16 -15.32
C PHE A 69 -5.36 -45.37 -16.31
N LEU A 70 -4.99 -45.99 -17.42
CA LEU A 70 -4.17 -45.33 -18.45
C LEU A 70 -5.00 -44.30 -19.23
N ALA A 71 -6.25 -44.64 -19.55
CA ALA A 71 -7.21 -43.71 -20.16
C ALA A 71 -7.45 -42.48 -19.29
N ALA A 72 -7.57 -42.64 -17.96
CA ALA A 72 -7.71 -41.52 -17.02
C ALA A 72 -6.49 -40.58 -17.05
N LYS A 73 -5.26 -41.12 -17.14
CA LYS A 73 -4.05 -40.30 -17.29
C LYS A 73 -4.00 -39.56 -18.64
N PHE A 74 -4.29 -40.25 -19.75
CA PHE A 74 -4.35 -39.58 -21.06
C PHE A 74 -5.42 -38.50 -21.09
N LYS A 75 -6.60 -38.76 -20.53
CA LYS A 75 -7.65 -37.75 -20.39
C LYS A 75 -7.15 -36.51 -19.63
N PHE A 76 -6.50 -36.70 -18.49
CA PHE A 76 -5.94 -35.60 -17.70
C PHE A 76 -4.94 -34.75 -18.48
N TYR A 77 -4.04 -35.38 -19.25
CA TYR A 77 -3.10 -34.64 -20.11
C TYR A 77 -3.79 -33.89 -21.25
N ILE A 78 -4.80 -34.48 -21.90
CA ILE A 78 -5.58 -33.84 -22.96
C ILE A 78 -6.41 -32.67 -22.38
N ASP A 79 -7.03 -32.84 -21.21
CA ASP A 79 -7.78 -31.80 -20.49
C ASP A 79 -6.89 -30.63 -20.04
N ILE A 80 -5.60 -30.88 -19.76
CA ILE A 80 -4.61 -29.82 -19.51
C ILE A 80 -4.23 -29.13 -20.82
N LEU A 81 -3.88 -29.90 -21.86
CA LEU A 81 -3.46 -29.37 -23.16
C LEU A 81 -4.56 -28.51 -23.81
N TYR A 82 -5.83 -28.93 -23.71
CA TYR A 82 -6.98 -28.17 -24.21
C TYR A 82 -7.14 -26.82 -23.51
N ARG A 83 -6.97 -26.78 -22.18
CA ARG A 83 -7.02 -25.52 -21.41
C ARG A 83 -5.83 -24.61 -21.71
N LEU A 84 -4.61 -25.16 -21.78
CA LEU A 84 -3.41 -24.40 -22.15
C LEU A 84 -3.49 -23.86 -23.58
N HIS A 85 -4.01 -24.66 -24.52
CA HIS A 85 -4.29 -24.21 -25.88
C HIS A 85 -5.33 -23.08 -25.91
N GLY A 86 -6.44 -23.22 -25.18
CA GLY A 86 -7.44 -22.16 -25.04
C GLY A 86 -6.85 -20.84 -24.52
N HIS A 87 -6.03 -20.89 -23.48
CA HIS A 87 -5.31 -19.72 -22.98
C HIS A 87 -4.34 -19.14 -24.01
N TYR A 88 -3.54 -20.00 -24.68
CA TYR A 88 -2.59 -19.57 -25.71
C TYR A 88 -3.29 -18.89 -26.90
N VAL A 89 -4.42 -19.43 -27.37
CA VAL A 89 -5.26 -18.81 -28.40
C VAL A 89 -5.71 -17.41 -27.95
N THR A 90 -6.24 -17.28 -26.73
CA THR A 90 -6.70 -15.97 -26.22
C THR A 90 -5.56 -14.95 -26.08
N GLU A 91 -4.37 -15.36 -25.65
CA GLU A 91 -3.19 -14.48 -25.55
C GLU A 91 -2.69 -14.05 -26.94
N VAL A 92 -2.67 -14.96 -27.92
CA VAL A 92 -2.27 -14.66 -29.30
C VAL A 92 -3.25 -13.69 -29.96
N ASP A 93 -4.55 -13.87 -29.77
CA ASP A 93 -5.57 -12.96 -30.33
C ASP A 93 -5.57 -11.59 -29.63
N GLN A 94 -5.40 -11.54 -28.30
CA GLN A 94 -5.17 -10.27 -27.59
C GLN A 94 -3.88 -9.57 -28.08
N GLY A 95 -2.81 -10.32 -28.31
CA GLY A 95 -1.56 -9.81 -28.89
C GLY A 95 -1.74 -9.21 -30.28
N ARG A 96 -2.56 -9.83 -31.14
CA ARG A 96 -2.94 -9.28 -32.46
C ARG A 96 -3.77 -8.01 -32.32
N GLU A 97 -4.75 -7.98 -31.43
CA GLU A 97 -5.58 -6.80 -31.17
C GLU A 97 -4.74 -5.63 -30.63
N MET A 98 -3.77 -5.90 -29.75
CA MET A 98 -2.82 -4.89 -29.29
C MET A 98 -1.91 -4.40 -30.41
N GLN A 99 -1.46 -5.27 -31.33
CA GLN A 99 -0.70 -4.82 -32.52
C GLN A 99 -1.54 -3.93 -33.46
N THR A 100 -2.85 -4.16 -33.62
CA THR A 100 -3.68 -3.24 -34.42
C THR A 100 -3.93 -1.92 -33.71
N LYS A 101 -4.08 -1.93 -32.37
CA LYS A 101 -4.14 -0.70 -31.56
C LYS A 101 -2.86 0.12 -31.64
N VAL A 102 -1.68 -0.52 -31.59
CA VAL A 102 -0.38 0.17 -31.78
C VAL A 102 -0.29 0.78 -33.18
N LYS A 103 -0.58 0.02 -34.24
CA LYS A 103 -0.56 0.56 -35.62
C LYS A 103 -1.49 1.76 -35.82
N THR A 104 -2.71 1.69 -35.31
CA THR A 104 -3.66 2.83 -35.40
C THR A 104 -3.28 4.01 -34.50
N ALA A 105 -2.52 3.79 -33.43
CA ALA A 105 -1.92 4.86 -32.64
C ALA A 105 -0.74 5.51 -33.37
N ASP A 106 0.12 4.74 -34.03
CA ASP A 106 1.22 5.23 -34.86
C ASP A 106 0.69 6.05 -36.06
N GLU A 107 -0.36 5.58 -36.74
CA GLU A 107 -1.05 6.33 -37.82
C GLU A 107 -1.59 7.68 -37.30
N LYS A 108 -2.23 7.69 -36.13
CA LYS A 108 -2.72 8.94 -35.48
C LYS A 108 -1.57 9.85 -35.09
N LEU A 109 -0.45 9.32 -34.60
CA LEU A 109 0.74 10.09 -34.26
C LEU A 109 1.39 10.71 -35.50
N GLN A 110 1.49 9.96 -36.60
CA GLN A 110 1.98 10.49 -37.88
C GLN A 110 1.07 11.60 -38.43
N LEU A 111 -0.25 11.43 -38.36
CA LEU A 111 -1.21 12.48 -38.71
C LEU A 111 -1.06 13.72 -37.81
N ALA A 112 -0.92 13.53 -36.50
CA ALA A 112 -0.72 14.63 -35.55
C ALA A 112 0.58 15.40 -35.85
N LEU A 113 1.69 14.69 -36.08
CA LEU A 113 2.97 15.29 -36.47
C LEU A 113 2.86 16.06 -37.80
N HIS A 114 2.14 15.51 -38.79
CA HIS A 114 1.91 16.21 -40.05
C HIS A 114 1.06 17.48 -39.86
N THR A 115 0.00 17.42 -39.05
CA THR A 115 -0.81 18.61 -38.72
C THR A 115 -0.01 19.67 -37.95
N THR A 116 0.93 19.28 -37.10
CA THR A 116 1.84 20.19 -36.39
C THR A 116 2.83 20.83 -37.36
N ALA A 117 3.45 20.06 -38.25
CA ALA A 117 4.35 20.61 -39.28
C ALA A 117 3.63 21.60 -40.22
N THR A 118 2.38 21.31 -40.59
CA THR A 118 1.59 22.25 -41.41
C THR A 118 1.14 23.50 -40.64
N SER A 119 0.87 23.41 -39.34
CA SER A 119 0.53 24.59 -38.53
C SER A 119 1.76 25.43 -38.18
N GLU A 120 2.94 24.81 -38.03
CA GLU A 120 4.23 25.48 -37.89
C GLU A 120 4.58 26.27 -39.16
N ALA A 121 4.50 25.65 -40.34
CA ALA A 121 4.68 26.34 -41.62
C ALA A 121 3.65 27.46 -41.85
N MET A 122 2.40 27.28 -41.39
CA MET A 122 1.39 28.34 -41.44
C MET A 122 1.71 29.49 -40.47
N MET A 123 2.27 29.20 -39.28
CA MET A 123 2.74 30.22 -38.34
C MET A 123 3.98 30.97 -38.86
N GLU A 124 4.89 30.31 -39.57
CA GLU A 124 6.01 30.96 -40.26
C GLU A 124 5.51 31.91 -41.35
N HIS A 125 4.61 31.46 -42.23
CA HIS A 125 3.99 32.34 -43.24
C HIS A 125 3.21 33.51 -42.61
N LEU A 126 2.60 33.32 -41.44
CA LEU A 126 1.96 34.42 -40.70
C LEU A 126 2.97 35.38 -40.08
N ARG A 127 4.15 34.92 -39.65
CA ARG A 127 5.26 35.79 -39.22
C ARG A 127 5.84 36.58 -40.38
N GLU A 128 6.11 35.94 -41.52
CA GLU A 128 6.59 36.60 -42.73
C GLU A 128 5.59 37.68 -43.21
N SER A 129 4.30 37.34 -43.25
CA SER A 129 3.22 38.29 -43.58
C SER A 129 3.14 39.46 -42.58
N LEU A 130 3.46 39.23 -41.29
CA LEU A 130 3.47 40.27 -40.27
C LEU A 130 4.75 41.14 -40.33
N GLU A 131 5.90 40.57 -40.65
CA GLU A 131 7.11 41.32 -40.98
C GLU A 131 6.92 42.17 -42.23
N ASP A 132 6.27 41.64 -43.27
CA ASP A 132 5.95 42.41 -44.47
C ASP A 132 4.87 43.46 -44.21
N ALA A 133 3.90 43.21 -43.33
CA ALA A 133 2.98 44.23 -42.87
C ALA A 133 3.71 45.37 -42.12
N TRP A 134 4.68 45.06 -41.26
CA TRP A 134 5.52 46.05 -40.57
C TRP A 134 6.43 46.82 -41.52
N ARG A 135 7.11 46.13 -42.46
CA ARG A 135 7.89 46.79 -43.54
C ARG A 135 7.00 47.71 -44.36
N ASN A 136 5.79 47.27 -44.71
CA ASN A 136 4.82 48.10 -45.41
C ASN A 136 4.40 49.31 -44.55
N GLU A 137 4.11 49.12 -43.25
CA GLU A 137 3.77 50.21 -42.33
C GLU A 137 4.91 51.26 -42.26
N ASP A 138 6.15 50.83 -42.09
CA ASP A 138 7.33 51.72 -42.10
C ASP A 138 7.51 52.42 -43.46
N THR A 139 7.30 51.73 -44.58
CA THR A 139 7.32 52.41 -45.90
C THR A 139 6.15 53.38 -46.06
N THR A 140 4.98 53.13 -45.45
CA THR A 140 3.87 54.08 -45.47
C THR A 140 4.12 55.28 -44.58
N LYS A 141 4.69 55.12 -43.38
CA LYS A 141 5.11 56.23 -42.51
C LYS A 141 6.18 57.07 -43.18
N ASN A 142 7.18 56.45 -43.79
CA ASN A 142 8.23 57.17 -44.52
C ASN A 142 7.67 57.89 -45.77
N ARG A 143 6.73 57.26 -46.51
CA ARG A 143 5.97 57.94 -47.57
C ARG A 143 5.09 59.07 -47.02
N GLU A 144 4.53 58.93 -45.84
CA GLU A 144 3.69 59.94 -45.19
C GLU A 144 4.54 61.12 -44.70
N GLU A 145 5.71 60.89 -44.10
CA GLU A 145 6.70 61.91 -43.76
C GLU A 145 7.17 62.64 -45.02
N ILE A 146 7.50 61.92 -46.09
CA ILE A 146 7.85 62.51 -47.39
C ILE A 146 6.67 63.30 -47.97
N MET A 147 5.43 62.79 -47.89
CA MET A 147 4.23 63.50 -48.33
C MET A 147 3.93 64.72 -47.46
N GLN A 148 4.17 64.69 -46.15
CA GLN A 148 4.00 65.83 -45.25
C GLN A 148 5.06 66.90 -45.54
N ILE A 149 6.32 66.51 -45.78
CA ILE A 149 7.38 67.42 -46.26
C ILE A 149 7.00 68.03 -47.62
N GLN A 150 6.46 67.24 -48.54
CA GLN A 150 5.95 67.72 -49.83
C GLN A 150 4.71 68.61 -49.67
N LEU A 151 3.79 68.32 -48.75
CA LEU A 151 2.61 69.14 -48.48
C LEU A 151 3.01 70.50 -47.86
N ILE A 152 3.99 70.50 -46.95
CA ILE A 152 4.62 71.73 -46.41
C ILE A 152 5.27 72.54 -47.54
N SER A 153 5.79 71.89 -48.59
CA SER A 153 6.31 72.58 -49.78
C SER A 153 5.21 73.09 -50.74
N LEU A 154 4.11 72.35 -50.90
CA LEU A 154 3.01 72.67 -51.83
C LEU A 154 1.98 73.66 -51.25
N VAL A 155 1.77 73.69 -49.94
CA VAL A 155 0.95 74.71 -49.24
C VAL A 155 1.60 76.10 -49.33
N ARG A 156 2.84 76.20 -49.82
CA ARG A 156 3.50 77.47 -50.20
C ARG A 156 3.31 77.87 -51.67
N SER A 157 2.54 77.14 -52.49
CA SER A 157 2.32 77.47 -53.91
C SER A 157 0.90 77.12 -54.42
N ASP A 158 -0.01 78.06 -54.22
CA ASP A 158 -1.11 78.49 -55.11
C ASP A 158 -2.37 77.63 -55.42
N GLN A 159 -3.47 78.36 -55.64
CA GLN A 159 -4.80 77.97 -56.15
C GLN A 159 -5.02 78.62 -57.57
N PRO A 160 -6.23 78.66 -58.18
CA PRO A 160 -7.09 77.60 -58.78
C PRO A 160 -7.55 77.94 -60.25
N THR A 161 -8.45 77.15 -60.92
CA THR A 161 -9.63 77.61 -61.77
C THR A 161 -10.39 76.52 -62.61
N PHE A 162 -11.49 76.89 -63.33
CA PHE A 162 -12.69 76.16 -63.87
C PHE A 162 -12.83 76.21 -65.44
N SER A 163 -13.79 75.61 -66.21
CA SER A 163 -14.71 74.42 -66.14
C SER A 163 -15.67 74.30 -67.39
N ARG A 164 -16.46 73.19 -67.55
CA ARG A 164 -17.91 73.10 -67.97
C ARG A 164 -18.44 72.92 -69.45
N ALA A 165 -19.47 72.04 -69.62
CA ALA A 165 -20.70 72.02 -70.51
C ALA A 165 -20.91 71.14 -71.80
N MET A 166 -22.21 71.00 -72.21
CA MET A 166 -22.97 70.01 -73.07
C MET A 166 -24.00 70.75 -74.03
N PRO A 167 -25.12 70.19 -74.59
CA PRO A 167 -25.38 69.17 -75.66
C PRO A 167 -26.46 69.59 -76.76
N GLU A 168 -27.08 68.61 -77.50
CA GLU A 168 -28.49 68.53 -78.04
C GLU A 168 -28.77 68.26 -79.57
N GLN A 169 -30.02 67.92 -79.98
CA GLN A 169 -30.46 67.22 -81.24
C GLN A 169 -31.53 67.95 -82.12
N ILE A 170 -31.82 67.47 -83.37
CA ILE A 170 -33.15 67.45 -84.11
C ILE A 170 -33.02 66.78 -85.52
N ALA A 171 -34.12 66.33 -86.17
CA ALA A 171 -34.16 65.45 -87.38
C ALA A 171 -34.80 66.04 -88.69
N PRO A 172 -34.52 65.49 -89.90
CA PRO A 172 -35.12 65.92 -91.19
C PRO A 172 -35.71 64.79 -92.11
N SER A 173 -36.14 65.13 -93.35
CA SER A 173 -36.98 64.30 -94.26
C SER A 173 -36.34 63.88 -95.61
N ALA A 174 -37.02 62.96 -96.32
CA ALA A 174 -37.02 62.70 -97.77
C ALA A 174 -35.85 61.96 -98.47
N LYS A 175 -34.74 61.61 -97.81
CA LYS A 175 -33.80 60.60 -98.37
C LYS A 175 -34.34 59.15 -98.29
N ASP A 176 -35.47 58.97 -97.59
CA ASP A 176 -36.14 57.73 -97.25
C ASP A 176 -36.29 56.67 -98.35
N ALA A 177 -36.59 57.07 -99.60
CA ALA A 177 -36.96 56.09 -100.63
C ALA A 177 -35.81 55.14 -101.02
N HIS A 178 -34.58 55.66 -101.10
CA HIS A 178 -33.40 54.83 -101.41
C HIS A 178 -32.96 54.03 -100.17
N PHE A 179 -33.00 54.65 -98.99
CA PHE A 179 -32.75 53.95 -97.72
C PHE A 179 -33.71 52.77 -97.54
N ARG A 180 -35.01 52.90 -97.83
CA ARG A 180 -35.99 51.81 -97.69
C ARG A 180 -35.59 50.53 -98.44
N ASN A 181 -35.11 50.63 -99.68
CA ASN A 181 -34.72 49.43 -100.44
C ASN A 181 -33.43 48.77 -99.93
N LEU A 182 -32.48 49.55 -99.42
CA LEU A 182 -31.29 49.02 -98.75
C LEU A 182 -31.67 48.38 -97.40
N VAL A 183 -32.52 49.08 -96.64
CA VAL A 183 -33.10 48.62 -95.36
C VAL A 183 -33.92 47.35 -95.53
N PHE A 184 -34.65 47.14 -96.63
CA PHE A 184 -35.36 45.88 -96.86
C PHE A 184 -34.42 44.69 -97.09
N ARG A 185 -33.31 44.88 -97.82
CA ARG A 185 -32.29 43.81 -97.98
C ARG A 185 -31.56 43.52 -96.66
N GLU A 186 -31.16 44.56 -95.92
CA GLU A 186 -30.55 44.38 -94.60
C GLU A 186 -31.54 43.80 -93.59
N ARG A 187 -32.82 44.19 -93.63
CA ARG A 187 -33.90 43.56 -92.83
C ARG A 187 -33.98 42.07 -93.11
N ASP A 188 -33.98 41.66 -94.38
CA ASP A 188 -34.16 40.26 -94.74
C ASP A 188 -32.91 39.42 -94.41
N ARG A 189 -31.71 40.00 -94.52
CA ARG A 189 -30.47 39.42 -94.02
C ARG A 189 -30.48 39.28 -92.49
N LEU A 190 -30.76 40.36 -91.77
CA LEU A 190 -30.84 40.40 -90.31
C LEU A 190 -31.95 39.49 -89.77
N ALA A 191 -33.04 39.29 -90.52
CA ALA A 191 -34.09 38.32 -90.18
C ALA A 191 -33.60 36.87 -90.32
N GLY A 192 -32.74 36.58 -91.31
CA GLY A 192 -32.04 35.30 -91.42
C GLY A 192 -31.07 35.06 -90.26
N GLU A 193 -30.21 36.04 -89.97
CA GLU A 193 -29.26 35.98 -88.86
C GLU A 193 -29.99 35.87 -87.50
N LEU A 194 -31.05 36.64 -87.27
CA LEU A 194 -31.93 36.52 -86.09
C LEU A 194 -32.52 35.11 -85.95
N LYS A 195 -32.97 34.50 -87.05
CA LYS A 195 -33.55 33.14 -87.03
C LYS A 195 -32.52 32.08 -86.62
N ASP A 196 -31.26 32.24 -87.02
CA ASP A 196 -30.19 31.34 -86.61
C ASP A 196 -29.66 31.63 -85.20
N TYR A 197 -29.62 32.88 -84.76
CA TYR A 197 -29.42 33.23 -83.34
C TYR A 197 -30.55 32.68 -82.46
N GLN A 198 -31.81 32.72 -82.92
CA GLN A 198 -32.95 32.16 -82.20
C GLN A 198 -32.88 30.64 -82.06
N LYS A 199 -32.42 29.92 -83.10
CA LYS A 199 -32.11 28.48 -83.01
C LYS A 199 -30.99 28.20 -82.01
N ARG A 200 -29.88 28.95 -82.07
CA ARG A 200 -28.75 28.79 -81.12
C ARG A 200 -29.18 29.08 -79.68
N LEU A 201 -30.06 30.06 -79.47
CA LEU A 201 -30.65 30.37 -78.18
C LEU A 201 -31.55 29.23 -77.69
N GLN A 202 -32.35 28.61 -78.56
CA GLN A 202 -33.13 27.41 -78.21
C GLN A 202 -32.24 26.22 -77.83
N THR A 203 -31.18 25.94 -78.59
CA THR A 203 -30.26 24.84 -78.24
C THR A 203 -29.52 25.09 -76.93
N ASN A 204 -29.12 26.34 -76.66
CA ASN A 204 -28.51 26.70 -75.38
C ASN A 204 -29.51 26.59 -74.21
N ARG A 205 -30.78 26.98 -74.39
CA ARG A 205 -31.83 26.79 -73.36
C ARG A 205 -32.02 25.32 -73.00
N ILE A 206 -32.17 24.44 -74.00
CA ILE A 206 -32.30 22.99 -73.79
C ILE A 206 -31.06 22.43 -73.06
N TYR A 207 -29.86 22.90 -73.41
CA TYR A 207 -28.63 22.51 -72.72
C TYR A 207 -28.59 23.00 -71.26
N SER A 208 -28.95 24.26 -71.00
CA SER A 208 -29.09 24.82 -69.64
C SER A 208 -30.11 24.06 -68.80
N GLU A 209 -31.31 23.79 -69.34
CA GLU A 209 -32.36 22.99 -68.68
C GLU A 209 -31.85 21.58 -68.33
N SER A 210 -31.05 20.96 -69.22
CA SER A 210 -30.44 19.65 -68.95
C SER A 210 -29.36 19.67 -67.86
N LEU A 211 -28.58 20.75 -67.76
CA LEU A 211 -27.59 20.96 -66.71
C LEU A 211 -28.26 21.28 -65.36
N GLU A 212 -29.31 22.09 -65.36
CA GLU A 212 -30.13 22.37 -64.18
C GLU A 212 -30.76 21.09 -63.64
N GLY A 213 -31.32 20.24 -64.50
CA GLY A 213 -31.82 18.91 -64.10
C GLY A 213 -30.74 18.00 -63.50
N LEU A 214 -29.53 17.98 -64.08
CA LEU A 214 -28.41 17.21 -63.52
C LEU A 214 -27.93 17.77 -62.18
N LEU A 215 -27.90 19.10 -62.02
CA LEU A 215 -27.58 19.77 -60.77
C LEU A 215 -28.63 19.45 -59.70
N GLU A 216 -29.93 19.45 -60.03
CA GLU A 216 -30.98 19.13 -59.07
C GLU A 216 -30.88 17.68 -58.57
N VAL A 217 -30.63 16.72 -59.48
CA VAL A 217 -30.33 15.33 -59.10
C VAL A 217 -29.07 15.24 -58.21
N SER A 218 -28.03 16.04 -58.49
CA SER A 218 -26.83 16.07 -57.64
C SER A 218 -27.11 16.65 -56.24
N LYS A 219 -27.93 17.71 -56.12
CA LYS A 219 -28.38 18.25 -54.83
C LYS A 219 -29.15 17.22 -54.04
N GLU A 220 -30.06 16.48 -54.69
CA GLU A 220 -30.81 15.39 -54.06
C GLU A 220 -29.89 14.27 -53.55
N THR A 221 -28.87 13.85 -54.30
CA THR A 221 -27.95 12.81 -53.84
C THR A 221 -27.10 13.29 -52.68
N ILE A 222 -26.62 14.54 -52.70
CA ILE A 222 -25.91 15.18 -51.59
C ILE A 222 -26.82 15.25 -50.34
N ALA A 223 -28.08 15.66 -50.49
CA ALA A 223 -29.03 15.70 -49.38
C ALA A 223 -29.28 14.30 -48.77
N LYS A 224 -29.44 13.27 -49.62
CA LYS A 224 -29.60 11.87 -49.18
C LYS A 224 -28.35 11.33 -48.47
N LEU A 225 -27.14 11.70 -48.94
CA LEU A 225 -25.88 11.35 -48.29
C LEU A 225 -25.71 12.05 -46.95
N ASN A 226 -25.93 13.37 -46.87
CA ASN A 226 -25.87 14.14 -45.63
C ASN A 226 -26.84 13.60 -44.56
N LEU A 227 -28.05 13.19 -44.96
CA LEU A 227 -29.02 12.59 -44.04
C LEU A 227 -28.59 11.20 -43.56
N ARG A 228 -27.83 10.45 -44.36
CA ARG A 228 -27.22 9.18 -43.96
C ARG A 228 -26.02 9.38 -43.02
N VAL A 229 -25.19 10.41 -43.25
CA VAL A 229 -24.08 10.80 -42.36
C VAL A 229 -24.63 11.18 -40.99
N LYS A 230 -25.63 12.07 -40.91
CA LYS A 230 -26.27 12.46 -39.64
C LYS A 230 -26.84 11.28 -38.84
N LYS A 231 -27.39 10.26 -39.51
CA LYS A 231 -27.85 9.02 -38.85
C LYS A 231 -26.68 8.20 -38.31
N ALA A 232 -25.60 8.06 -39.08
CA ALA A 232 -24.40 7.35 -38.62
C ALA A 232 -23.70 8.09 -37.46
N GLU A 233 -23.70 9.43 -37.47
CA GLU A 233 -23.19 10.26 -36.37
C GLU A 233 -23.99 10.06 -35.08
N SER A 234 -25.32 10.04 -35.15
CA SER A 234 -26.17 9.82 -33.96
C SER A 234 -26.08 8.38 -33.44
N GLU A 235 -25.93 7.39 -34.32
CA GLU A 235 -25.65 6.00 -33.94
C GLU A 235 -24.28 5.84 -33.29
N ASN A 236 -23.23 6.46 -33.85
CA ASN A 236 -21.90 6.49 -33.25
C ASN A 236 -21.91 7.17 -31.88
N PHE A 237 -22.52 8.35 -31.74
CA PHE A 237 -22.61 9.05 -30.45
C PHE A 237 -23.31 8.19 -29.39
N ARG A 238 -24.39 7.49 -29.77
CA ARG A 238 -25.10 6.56 -28.88
C ARG A 238 -24.27 5.32 -28.52
N LEU A 239 -23.40 4.84 -29.39
CA LEU A 239 -22.46 3.75 -29.10
C LEU A 239 -21.32 4.24 -28.19
N ASP A 240 -20.72 5.39 -28.49
CA ASP A 240 -19.65 6.02 -27.72
C ASP A 240 -20.11 6.31 -26.28
N HIS A 241 -21.32 6.86 -26.13
CA HIS A 241 -21.93 7.09 -24.82
C HIS A 241 -22.15 5.79 -24.03
N LYS A 242 -22.61 4.71 -24.69
CA LYS A 242 -22.73 3.39 -24.05
C LYS A 242 -21.37 2.80 -23.65
N CYS A 243 -20.36 2.92 -24.51
CA CYS A 243 -19.01 2.47 -24.19
C CYS A 243 -18.42 3.22 -23.00
N ARG A 244 -18.62 4.54 -22.91
CA ARG A 244 -18.21 5.33 -21.73
C ARG A 244 -18.95 4.90 -20.47
N VAL A 245 -20.28 4.76 -20.52
CA VAL A 245 -21.08 4.31 -19.36
C VAL A 245 -20.70 2.89 -18.89
N GLU A 246 -20.28 1.99 -19.79
CA GLU A 246 -19.73 0.69 -19.36
C GLU A 246 -18.29 0.82 -18.82
N GLN A 247 -17.44 1.68 -19.40
CA GLN A 247 -16.11 1.99 -18.86
C GLN A 247 -16.19 2.56 -17.44
N ASP A 248 -17.05 3.56 -17.21
CA ASP A 248 -17.30 4.15 -15.89
C ASP A 248 -17.69 3.07 -14.86
N LYS A 249 -18.58 2.13 -15.22
CA LYS A 249 -18.94 0.98 -14.35
C LYS A 249 -17.78 0.02 -14.08
N TYR A 250 -16.89 -0.20 -15.05
CA TYR A 250 -15.70 -1.04 -14.84
C TYR A 250 -14.68 -0.33 -13.95
N GLU A 251 -14.51 0.99 -14.08
CA GLU A 251 -13.66 1.81 -13.23
C GLU A 251 -14.20 1.89 -11.79
N GLU A 252 -15.52 2.07 -11.62
CA GLU A 252 -16.19 1.99 -10.31
C GLU A 252 -15.98 0.63 -9.63
N ARG A 253 -16.12 -0.48 -10.39
CA ARG A 253 -15.86 -1.84 -9.88
C ARG A 253 -14.39 -2.04 -9.49
N LEU A 254 -13.44 -1.56 -10.30
CA LEU A 254 -12.01 -1.57 -9.98
C LEU A 254 -11.71 -0.76 -8.72
N LEU A 255 -12.31 0.42 -8.57
CA LEU A 255 -12.20 1.25 -7.36
C LEU A 255 -12.81 0.56 -6.13
N LEU A 256 -13.90 -0.18 -6.28
CA LEU A 256 -14.50 -0.95 -5.18
C LEU A 256 -13.57 -2.09 -4.74
N VAL A 257 -13.10 -2.91 -5.68
CA VAL A 257 -12.18 -4.04 -5.42
C VAL A 257 -10.85 -3.55 -4.85
N ASN A 258 -10.32 -2.41 -5.32
CA ASN A 258 -9.10 -1.83 -4.75
C ASN A 258 -9.32 -1.32 -3.31
N LYS A 259 -10.50 -0.77 -2.97
CA LYS A 259 -10.85 -0.40 -1.59
C LYS A 259 -11.00 -1.63 -0.68
N GLU A 260 -11.62 -2.69 -1.18
CA GLU A 260 -11.73 -3.97 -0.47
C GLU A 260 -10.35 -4.59 -0.22
N LEU A 261 -9.50 -4.66 -1.25
CA LEU A 261 -8.12 -5.14 -1.14
C LEU A 261 -7.30 -4.33 -0.12
N ALA A 262 -7.40 -3.00 -0.15
CA ALA A 262 -6.74 -2.13 0.81
C ALA A 262 -7.24 -2.38 2.25
N SER A 263 -8.55 -2.62 2.44
CA SER A 263 -9.12 -2.97 3.75
C SER A 263 -8.62 -4.33 4.25
N VAL A 264 -8.49 -5.33 3.38
CA VAL A 264 -7.97 -6.66 3.72
C VAL A 264 -6.47 -6.60 4.04
N LEU A 265 -5.69 -5.80 3.30
CA LEU A 265 -4.27 -5.57 3.61
C LEU A 265 -4.09 -4.89 4.98
N GLN A 266 -4.88 -3.85 5.27
CA GLN A 266 -4.86 -3.20 6.59
C GLN A 266 -5.22 -4.18 7.72
N GLN A 267 -6.27 -5.01 7.54
CA GLN A 267 -6.65 -6.03 8.52
C GLN A 267 -5.54 -7.09 8.74
N ASN A 268 -4.83 -7.49 7.68
CA ASN A 268 -3.69 -8.41 7.81
C ASN A 268 -2.51 -7.77 8.56
N GLU A 269 -2.21 -6.49 8.34
CA GLU A 269 -1.19 -5.77 9.11
C GLU A 269 -1.57 -5.64 10.59
N GLU A 270 -2.83 -5.30 10.89
CA GLU A 270 -3.36 -5.25 12.26
C GLU A 270 -3.31 -6.62 12.95
N LEU A 271 -3.63 -7.70 12.25
CA LEU A 271 -3.50 -9.08 12.75
C LEU A 271 -2.03 -9.46 13.03
N LEU A 272 -1.10 -9.16 12.12
CA LEU A 272 0.33 -9.44 12.33
C LEU A 272 0.91 -8.69 13.54
N ILE A 273 0.47 -7.45 13.78
CA ILE A 273 0.83 -6.67 14.97
C ILE A 273 0.23 -7.32 16.23
N ALA A 274 -1.03 -7.75 16.19
CA ALA A 274 -1.70 -8.42 17.30
C ALA A 274 -1.04 -9.77 17.65
N GLU A 275 -0.71 -10.60 16.65
CA GLU A 275 0.02 -11.86 16.82
C GLU A 275 1.38 -11.64 17.48
N LYS A 276 2.13 -10.61 17.06
CA LYS A 276 3.42 -10.26 17.65
C LYS A 276 3.28 -9.86 19.12
N VAL A 277 2.33 -8.98 19.45
CA VAL A 277 2.04 -8.56 20.83
C VAL A 277 1.61 -9.75 21.70
N MET A 278 0.80 -10.67 21.16
CA MET A 278 0.40 -11.91 21.84
C MET A 278 1.60 -12.85 22.07
N SER A 279 2.52 -12.96 21.12
CA SER A 279 3.76 -13.73 21.27
C SER A 279 4.68 -13.13 22.35
N GLU A 280 4.81 -11.81 22.39
CA GLU A 280 5.58 -11.11 23.43
C GLU A 280 4.93 -11.33 24.82
N LEU A 281 3.61 -11.16 24.94
CA LEU A 281 2.87 -11.40 26.19
C LEU A 281 2.93 -12.85 26.69
N THR A 282 2.83 -13.83 25.79
CA THR A 282 2.96 -15.26 26.16
C THR A 282 4.36 -15.57 26.67
N SER A 283 5.41 -15.10 26.00
CA SER A 283 6.79 -15.27 26.46
C SER A 283 7.06 -14.62 27.83
N ALA A 284 6.50 -13.43 28.08
CA ALA A 284 6.59 -12.75 29.37
C ALA A 284 5.84 -13.52 30.47
N ASN A 285 4.68 -14.09 30.17
CA ASN A 285 3.88 -14.88 31.10
C ASN A 285 4.57 -16.22 31.45
N GLU A 286 5.22 -16.87 30.48
CA GLU A 286 6.07 -18.05 30.74
C GLU A 286 7.28 -17.71 31.62
N ALA A 287 7.96 -16.59 31.37
CA ALA A 287 9.06 -16.12 32.21
C ALA A 287 8.60 -15.83 33.65
N LEU A 288 7.41 -15.24 33.83
CA LEU A 288 6.80 -15.02 35.15
C LEU A 288 6.41 -16.32 35.85
N LYS A 289 5.86 -17.32 35.13
CA LYS A 289 5.60 -18.66 35.68
C LYS A 289 6.88 -19.32 36.18
N LEU A 290 7.94 -19.32 35.37
CA LEU A 290 9.26 -19.87 35.75
C LEU A 290 9.86 -19.15 36.97
N ARG A 291 9.64 -17.83 37.09
CA ARG A 291 10.05 -17.04 38.26
C ARG A 291 9.24 -17.41 39.51
N ASN A 292 7.92 -17.57 39.39
CA ASN A 292 7.06 -17.99 40.50
C ASN A 292 7.40 -19.41 40.99
N ASP A 293 7.62 -20.35 40.07
CA ASP A 293 8.09 -21.71 40.37
C ASP A 293 9.41 -21.72 41.13
N ARG A 294 10.33 -20.82 40.76
CA ARG A 294 11.62 -20.66 41.44
C ARG A 294 11.43 -20.10 42.85
N LEU A 295 10.63 -19.04 43.01
CA LEU A 295 10.32 -18.44 44.31
C LEU A 295 9.58 -19.42 45.23
N ALA A 296 8.70 -20.27 44.70
CA ALA A 296 8.03 -21.33 45.46
C ALA A 296 9.02 -22.38 46.00
N ARG A 297 10.02 -22.77 45.19
CA ARG A 297 11.09 -23.69 45.64
C ARG A 297 12.03 -23.03 46.66
N GLU A 298 12.37 -21.76 46.47
CA GLU A 298 13.18 -20.99 47.41
C GLU A 298 12.44 -20.84 48.76
N ASN A 299 11.15 -20.49 48.74
CA ASN A 299 10.29 -20.46 49.95
C ASN A 299 10.20 -21.82 50.64
N TYR A 300 10.01 -22.92 49.90
CA TYR A 300 10.00 -24.27 50.49
C TYR A 300 11.33 -24.61 51.17
N ASN A 301 12.46 -24.25 50.55
CA ASN A 301 13.78 -24.42 51.14
C ASN A 301 13.94 -23.59 52.41
N PHE A 302 13.52 -22.32 52.41
CA PHE A 302 13.55 -21.45 53.59
C PHE A 302 12.68 -21.99 54.73
N SER A 303 11.46 -22.49 54.45
CA SER A 303 10.63 -23.15 55.45
C SER A 303 11.29 -24.42 56.02
N LYS A 304 11.98 -25.21 55.18
CA LYS A 304 12.73 -26.38 55.63
C LYS A 304 13.91 -26.00 56.52
N THR A 305 14.65 -24.95 56.19
CA THR A 305 15.76 -24.47 57.05
C THR A 305 15.25 -23.85 58.35
N SER A 306 14.11 -23.16 58.36
CA SER A 306 13.52 -22.62 59.61
C SER A 306 13.19 -23.73 60.59
N ARG A 307 12.55 -24.82 60.13
CA ARG A 307 12.24 -25.99 60.97
C ARG A 307 13.50 -26.66 61.55
N LEU A 308 14.56 -26.79 60.76
CA LEU A 308 15.83 -27.35 61.26
C LEU A 308 16.46 -26.46 62.35
N LEU A 309 16.41 -25.13 62.18
CA LEU A 309 16.89 -24.18 63.19
C LEU A 309 16.00 -24.15 64.44
N GLU A 310 14.69 -24.37 64.31
CA GLU A 310 13.76 -24.55 65.42
C GLU A 310 14.07 -25.84 66.20
N ASP A 311 14.31 -26.96 65.52
CA ASP A 311 14.73 -28.23 66.14
C ASP A 311 16.08 -28.12 66.86
N GLU A 312 17.06 -27.42 66.25
CA GLU A 312 18.36 -27.14 66.88
C GLU A 312 18.22 -26.24 68.11
N LYS A 313 17.40 -25.19 68.02
CA LYS A 313 17.07 -24.32 69.16
C LYS A 313 16.42 -25.11 70.30
N HIS A 314 15.51 -26.04 70.02
CA HIS A 314 14.92 -26.90 71.03
C HIS A 314 15.94 -27.85 71.67
N LYS A 315 16.83 -28.46 70.88
CA LYS A 315 17.95 -29.28 71.41
C LYS A 315 18.86 -28.46 72.33
N LEU A 316 19.28 -27.27 71.90
CA LEU A 316 20.10 -26.36 72.71
C LEU A 316 19.38 -25.93 73.99
N GLN A 317 18.08 -25.64 73.95
CA GLN A 317 17.29 -25.36 75.16
C GLN A 317 17.26 -26.54 76.13
N THR A 318 17.14 -27.79 75.64
CA THR A 318 17.21 -28.97 76.51
C THR A 318 18.60 -29.18 77.11
N SER A 319 19.69 -29.02 76.34
CA SER A 319 21.04 -29.11 76.90
C SER A 319 21.32 -28.02 77.94
N LEU A 320 20.81 -26.80 77.71
CA LEU A 320 21.05 -25.68 78.61
C LEU A 320 20.34 -25.87 79.97
N LYS A 321 19.14 -26.48 79.99
CA LYS A 321 18.49 -26.95 81.22
C LYS A 321 19.36 -27.96 81.98
N MET A 322 19.81 -29.03 81.31
CA MET A 322 20.68 -30.05 81.93
C MET A 322 21.97 -29.45 82.52
N THR A 323 22.59 -28.47 81.85
CA THR A 323 23.76 -27.76 82.41
C THR A 323 23.42 -26.85 83.59
N GLY A 324 22.21 -26.28 83.63
CA GLY A 324 21.71 -25.51 84.77
C GLY A 324 21.55 -26.37 86.01
N ASP A 325 20.98 -27.56 85.86
CA ASP A 325 20.78 -28.52 86.96
C ASP A 325 22.12 -29.03 87.53
N LEU A 326 23.10 -29.32 86.65
CA LEU A 326 24.49 -29.62 87.03
C LEU A 326 25.16 -28.47 87.80
N ASN A 327 25.00 -27.23 87.34
CA ASN A 327 25.59 -26.06 87.99
C ASN A 327 24.95 -25.79 89.37
N ASN A 328 23.65 -26.06 89.51
CA ASN A 328 22.95 -26.00 90.80
C ASN A 328 23.44 -27.07 91.80
N ALA A 329 23.86 -28.26 91.32
CA ALA A 329 24.53 -29.25 92.17
C ALA A 329 25.95 -28.78 92.59
N GLN A 330 26.73 -28.25 91.64
CA GLN A 330 28.08 -27.72 91.90
C GLN A 330 28.08 -26.59 92.95
N ARG A 331 27.08 -25.71 92.92
CA ARG A 331 26.90 -24.61 93.88
C ARG A 331 26.69 -25.07 95.32
N ARG A 332 26.06 -26.23 95.53
CA ARG A 332 25.91 -26.81 96.87
C ARG A 332 27.27 -27.26 97.43
N SER A 333 28.09 -27.92 96.61
CA SER A 333 29.44 -28.37 97.01
C SER A 333 30.43 -27.24 97.30
N ASN A 334 30.28 -26.06 96.70
CA ASN A 334 31.18 -24.92 96.96
C ASN A 334 30.88 -24.22 98.28
N ALA A 335 29.63 -24.27 98.78
CA ALA A 335 29.26 -23.64 100.05
C ALA A 335 30.00 -24.27 101.25
N ASP A 336 30.21 -25.60 101.19
CA ASP A 336 30.90 -26.36 102.25
C ASP A 336 32.41 -26.03 102.32
N LEU A 337 33.03 -25.62 101.21
CA LEU A 337 34.46 -25.27 101.15
C LEU A 337 34.76 -23.86 101.66
N GLU A 338 33.83 -22.91 101.57
CA GLU A 338 34.06 -21.54 102.06
C GLU A 338 34.12 -21.45 103.60
N LEU A 339 33.48 -22.37 104.32
CA LEU A 339 33.50 -22.40 105.78
C LEU A 339 34.91 -22.67 106.33
N ALA A 340 35.66 -23.56 105.67
CA ALA A 340 37.02 -23.95 106.08
C ALA A 340 38.05 -22.82 105.90
N ARG A 341 37.88 -21.96 104.86
CA ARG A 341 38.86 -20.92 104.51
C ARG A 341 38.91 -19.76 105.51
N ARG A 342 37.80 -19.45 106.19
CA ARG A 342 37.69 -18.31 107.12
C ARG A 342 38.38 -18.50 108.48
N VAL A 343 38.98 -19.66 108.73
CA VAL A 343 39.75 -19.91 109.96
C VAL A 343 41.22 -19.47 109.80
N ALA A 344 41.82 -19.70 108.63
CA ALA A 344 43.26 -19.49 108.39
C ALA A 344 43.69 -18.02 108.23
N GLU A 345 42.77 -17.09 107.92
CA GLU A 345 43.11 -15.67 107.66
C GLU A 345 43.28 -14.81 108.93
N ARG A 346 43.01 -15.32 110.13
CA ARG A 346 43.10 -14.53 111.38
C ARG A 346 44.52 -14.40 111.95
N ASP A 347 45.41 -15.34 111.68
CA ASP A 347 46.70 -15.43 112.39
C ASP A 347 47.82 -14.60 111.75
N ALA A 348 47.70 -14.21 110.47
CA ALA A 348 48.77 -13.57 109.72
C ALA A 348 48.90 -12.04 109.90
N LYS A 349 48.05 -11.40 110.72
CA LYS A 349 47.80 -9.94 110.65
C LYS A 349 48.31 -9.08 111.82
N LYS A 350 49.13 -9.63 112.73
CA LYS A 350 49.52 -8.94 113.98
C LYS A 350 51.01 -8.54 114.11
N GLN A 351 51.85 -8.73 113.09
CA GLN A 351 53.31 -8.62 113.24
C GLN A 351 54.00 -7.63 112.28
N ALA A 352 53.28 -6.69 111.67
CA ALA A 352 53.80 -5.85 110.58
C ALA A 352 53.91 -4.33 110.84
N ASP A 353 53.22 -3.76 111.83
CA ASP A 353 52.89 -2.32 111.80
C ASP A 353 53.81 -1.38 112.63
N ASP A 354 54.65 -1.88 113.54
CA ASP A 354 55.39 -1.03 114.50
C ASP A 354 56.74 -0.46 114.01
N SER A 355 57.26 -0.86 112.84
CA SER A 355 58.59 -0.42 112.36
C SER A 355 58.58 0.87 111.52
N LEU A 356 57.40 1.37 111.12
CA LEU A 356 57.27 2.23 109.93
C LEU A 356 57.22 3.75 110.19
N VAL A 357 57.44 4.22 111.42
CA VAL A 357 57.14 5.62 111.80
C VAL A 357 58.37 6.54 111.85
N LEU A 358 59.57 6.04 112.19
CA LEU A 358 60.76 6.88 112.42
C LEU A 358 61.58 7.21 111.14
N GLU A 359 61.53 6.37 110.11
CA GLU A 359 62.27 6.54 108.83
C GLU A 359 61.85 7.81 108.04
N ARG A 360 60.59 8.26 108.21
CA ARG A 360 59.93 9.16 107.25
C ARG A 360 60.46 10.60 107.23
N ARG A 361 61.15 11.05 108.29
CA ARG A 361 61.43 12.48 108.51
C ARG A 361 62.74 12.99 107.90
N PHE A 362 63.74 12.13 107.71
CA PHE A 362 65.02 12.51 107.07
C PHE A 362 64.97 12.47 105.53
N ILE A 363 64.16 11.58 104.95
CA ILE A 363 64.04 11.41 103.49
C ILE A 363 63.41 12.64 102.80
N GLN A 364 62.62 13.45 103.51
CA GLN A 364 61.88 14.57 102.92
C GLN A 364 62.77 15.73 102.43
N LEU A 365 63.93 15.97 103.05
CA LEU A 365 64.84 17.06 102.65
C LEU A 365 65.71 16.68 101.44
N ALA A 366 66.17 15.43 101.36
CA ALA A 366 66.94 14.94 100.21
C ALA A 366 66.10 14.93 98.91
N LYS A 367 64.83 14.54 98.99
CA LYS A 367 63.91 14.54 97.83
C LYS A 367 63.77 15.91 97.18
N LYS A 368 63.56 16.96 97.99
CA LYS A 368 63.27 18.32 97.51
C LYS A 368 64.39 18.92 96.63
N ASN A 369 65.65 18.52 96.88
CA ASN A 369 66.79 18.97 96.09
C ASN A 369 66.92 18.19 94.76
N SER A 370 66.52 16.91 94.74
CA SER A 370 66.41 16.13 93.49
C SER A 370 65.22 16.58 92.62
N GLU A 371 64.12 17.00 93.26
CA GLU A 371 62.90 17.50 92.61
C GLU A 371 63.22 18.73 91.73
N LEU A 372 63.95 19.71 92.28
CA LEU A 372 64.33 20.93 91.57
C LEU A 372 65.28 20.66 90.40
N ASN A 373 66.24 19.73 90.56
CA ASN A 373 67.17 19.37 89.49
C ASN A 373 66.46 18.61 88.34
N ASN A 374 65.49 17.76 88.68
CA ASN A 374 64.61 17.11 87.69
C ASN A 374 63.71 18.12 86.97
N GLN A 375 63.19 19.14 87.66
CA GLN A 375 62.40 20.21 87.04
C GLN A 375 63.20 21.02 86.01
N VAL A 376 64.49 21.30 86.25
CA VAL A 376 65.36 21.94 85.24
C VAL A 376 65.49 21.09 83.98
N LEU A 377 65.63 19.77 84.12
CA LEU A 377 65.72 18.85 82.97
C LEU A 377 64.38 18.72 82.22
N VAL A 378 63.25 18.71 82.92
CA VAL A 378 61.91 18.74 82.32
C VAL A 378 61.72 20.04 81.53
N ASN A 379 62.01 21.19 82.13
CA ASN A 379 61.89 22.50 81.47
C ASN A 379 62.78 22.62 80.23
N GLN A 380 64.01 22.08 80.26
CA GLN A 380 64.87 22.02 79.06
C GLN A 380 64.31 21.13 77.95
N ASN A 381 63.63 20.03 78.30
CA ASN A 381 62.97 19.19 77.30
C ASN A 381 61.69 19.85 76.77
N GLU A 382 60.93 20.55 77.61
CA GLU A 382 59.77 21.33 77.17
C GLU A 382 60.17 22.44 76.21
N ILE A 383 61.23 23.23 76.50
CA ILE A 383 61.80 24.24 75.59
C ILE A 383 62.10 23.60 74.21
N LYS A 384 62.81 22.46 74.17
CA LYS A 384 63.09 21.74 72.92
C LYS A 384 61.84 21.24 72.19
N THR A 385 60.73 20.96 72.90
CA THR A 385 59.45 20.65 72.23
C THR A 385 58.75 21.90 71.70
N GLN A 386 58.87 23.05 72.39
CA GLN A 386 58.31 24.32 71.92
C GLN A 386 59.09 24.85 70.69
N GLU A 387 60.42 24.76 70.69
CA GLU A 387 61.27 25.06 69.52
C GLU A 387 60.85 24.23 68.29
N LYS A 388 60.63 22.92 68.48
CA LYS A 388 60.12 22.04 67.40
C LYS A 388 58.71 22.42 66.95
N LYS A 389 57.82 22.81 67.86
CA LYS A 389 56.47 23.30 67.51
C LYS A 389 56.53 24.60 66.72
N ILE A 390 57.44 25.52 67.06
CA ILE A 390 57.67 26.77 66.33
C ILE A 390 58.15 26.47 64.91
N ILE A 391 59.14 25.59 64.73
CA ILE A 391 59.64 25.19 63.39
C ILE A 391 58.54 24.54 62.54
N ILE A 392 57.66 23.73 63.14
CA ILE A 392 56.51 23.13 62.44
C ILE A 392 55.46 24.20 62.11
N ALA A 393 55.26 25.21 62.97
CA ALA A 393 54.34 26.32 62.72
C ALA A 393 54.84 27.24 61.59
N THR A 394 56.13 27.56 61.53
CA THR A 394 56.71 28.35 60.43
C THR A 394 56.62 27.60 59.10
N ALA A 395 56.93 26.30 59.07
CA ALA A 395 56.78 25.50 57.84
C ALA A 395 55.33 25.46 57.32
N LYS A 396 54.34 25.39 58.22
CA LYS A 396 52.90 25.48 57.87
C LYS A 396 52.49 26.88 57.38
N LEU A 397 53.13 27.93 57.89
CA LEU A 397 52.89 29.31 57.44
C LEU A 397 53.42 29.52 56.01
N ASP A 398 54.63 29.03 55.72
CA ASP A 398 55.24 29.09 54.38
C ASP A 398 54.41 28.30 53.35
N GLU A 399 53.89 27.12 53.75
CA GLU A 399 53.00 26.33 52.90
C GLU A 399 51.66 27.04 52.65
N ALA A 400 51.11 27.77 53.63
CA ALA A 400 49.93 28.61 53.44
C ALA A 400 50.18 29.80 52.50
N TYR A 401 51.37 30.42 52.54
CA TYR A 401 51.77 31.46 51.58
C TYR A 401 51.87 30.90 50.15
N HIS A 402 52.47 29.73 49.96
CA HIS A 402 52.52 29.08 48.65
C HIS A 402 51.11 28.73 48.13
N GLN A 403 50.22 28.20 48.98
CA GLN A 403 48.83 27.94 48.59
C GLN A 403 48.08 29.22 48.19
N LYS A 404 48.29 30.34 48.89
CA LYS A 404 47.73 31.66 48.51
C LYS A 404 48.19 32.11 47.12
N ASP A 405 49.47 31.93 46.79
CA ASP A 405 50.03 32.34 45.49
C ASP A 405 49.67 31.40 44.35
N GLU A 406 49.43 30.12 44.62
CA GLU A 406 48.81 29.19 43.67
C GLU A 406 47.33 29.57 43.42
N MET A 407 46.57 29.89 44.48
CA MET A 407 45.18 30.35 44.39
C MET A 407 45.02 31.71 43.68
N ALA A 408 46.03 32.58 43.73
CA ALA A 408 46.08 33.78 42.90
C ALA A 408 46.26 33.43 41.42
N ARG A 409 47.25 32.59 41.10
CA ARG A 409 47.56 32.19 39.72
C ARG A 409 46.45 31.36 39.06
N THR A 410 45.70 30.54 39.80
CA THR A 410 44.53 29.83 39.26
C THR A 410 43.37 30.77 38.98
N ARG A 411 43.09 31.72 39.88
CA ARG A 411 42.08 32.78 39.69
C ARG A 411 42.35 33.64 38.46
N ASP A 412 43.60 34.02 38.21
CA ASP A 412 43.94 34.83 37.02
C ASP A 412 43.83 34.03 35.72
N LYS A 413 44.23 32.75 35.71
CA LYS A 413 43.97 31.84 34.58
C LYS A 413 42.48 31.68 34.31
N LEU A 414 41.66 31.49 35.36
CA LEU A 414 40.21 31.40 35.23
C LEU A 414 39.59 32.70 34.70
N ARG A 415 40.13 33.88 35.07
CA ARG A 415 39.69 35.16 34.50
C ARG A 415 39.95 35.23 32.98
N ILE A 416 41.13 34.81 32.53
CA ILE A 416 41.47 34.77 31.09
C ILE A 416 40.58 33.79 30.33
N GLU A 417 40.30 32.62 30.92
CA GLU A 417 39.39 31.62 30.35
C GLU A 417 37.95 32.16 30.25
N ILE A 418 37.46 32.86 31.29
CA ILE A 418 36.13 33.51 31.30
C ILE A 418 36.03 34.59 30.22
N THR A 419 37.06 35.43 30.02
CA THR A 419 37.05 36.42 28.92
C THR A 419 37.00 35.73 27.56
N ARG A 420 37.83 34.71 27.34
CA ARG A 420 37.84 33.94 26.07
C ARG A 420 36.50 33.25 25.80
N LEU A 421 35.86 32.68 26.83
CA LEU A 421 34.53 32.06 26.71
C LEU A 421 33.45 33.10 26.42
N ASN A 422 33.53 34.31 27.01
CA ASN A 422 32.62 35.41 26.69
C ASN A 422 32.75 35.86 25.23
N ASP A 423 33.98 35.93 24.69
CA ASP A 423 34.21 36.29 23.27
C ASP A 423 33.60 35.24 22.32
N ILE A 424 33.77 33.95 22.63
CA ILE A 424 33.14 32.85 21.87
C ILE A 424 31.60 32.94 21.95
N VAL A 425 31.05 33.21 23.15
CA VAL A 425 29.61 33.40 23.34
C VAL A 425 29.09 34.64 22.58
N ALA A 426 29.89 35.71 22.45
CA ALA A 426 29.54 36.87 21.65
C ALA A 426 29.50 36.53 20.14
N GLY A 427 30.46 35.76 19.63
CA GLY A 427 30.47 35.25 18.26
C GLY A 427 29.22 34.41 17.95
N VAL A 428 28.92 33.41 18.78
CA VAL A 428 27.74 32.55 18.63
C VAL A 428 26.43 33.36 18.72
N ARG A 429 26.37 34.41 19.55
CA ARG A 429 25.21 35.32 19.60
C ARG A 429 25.02 36.11 18.29
N HIS A 430 26.11 36.50 17.63
CA HIS A 430 26.06 37.18 16.34
C HIS A 430 25.59 36.23 15.22
N GLU A 431 26.10 35.00 15.17
CA GLU A 431 25.64 33.96 14.24
C GLU A 431 24.14 33.65 14.42
N ILE A 432 23.68 33.52 15.67
CA ILE A 432 22.24 33.34 15.98
C ILE A 432 21.41 34.55 15.51
N ALA A 433 21.93 35.77 15.57
CA ALA A 433 21.23 36.95 15.08
C ALA A 433 21.12 36.96 13.54
N ILE A 434 22.18 36.56 12.83
CA ILE A 434 22.17 36.42 11.36
C ILE A 434 21.15 35.35 10.94
N ILE A 435 21.17 34.17 11.57
CA ILE A 435 20.23 33.08 11.27
C ILE A 435 18.77 33.50 11.54
N ARG A 436 18.50 34.27 12.60
CA ARG A 436 17.16 34.83 12.86
C ARG A 436 16.71 35.80 11.76
N HIS A 437 17.62 36.65 11.27
CA HIS A 437 17.29 37.58 10.19
C HIS A 437 16.95 36.83 8.90
N GLN A 438 17.79 35.84 8.52
CA GLN A 438 17.53 34.95 7.37
C GLN A 438 16.22 34.16 7.52
N MET A 439 15.90 33.67 8.71
CA MET A 439 14.59 33.03 8.99
C MET A 439 13.43 34.00 8.76
N GLN A 440 13.58 35.26 9.16
CA GLN A 440 12.52 36.25 9.01
C GLN A 440 12.34 36.71 7.56
N ASP A 441 13.42 36.78 6.78
CA ASP A 441 13.35 37.02 5.33
C ASP A 441 12.64 35.87 4.61
N LEU A 442 12.99 34.61 4.93
CA LEU A 442 12.29 33.42 4.41
C LEU A 442 10.81 33.38 4.83
N GLN A 443 10.47 33.85 6.04
CA GLN A 443 9.07 34.00 6.46
C GLN A 443 8.32 35.08 5.66
N ASN A 444 8.98 36.20 5.35
CA ASN A 444 8.42 37.27 4.52
C ASN A 444 8.18 36.79 3.09
N ASP A 445 9.10 36.02 2.51
CA ASP A 445 8.95 35.45 1.16
C ASP A 445 7.89 34.35 1.11
N LEU A 446 7.79 33.50 2.13
CA LEU A 446 6.70 32.53 2.27
C LEU A 446 5.33 33.24 2.39
N HIS A 447 5.26 34.35 3.13
CA HIS A 447 4.04 35.16 3.22
C HIS A 447 3.67 35.80 1.87
N ARG A 448 4.64 36.29 1.09
CA ARG A 448 4.42 36.78 -0.28
C ARG A 448 3.91 35.67 -1.21
N ALA A 449 4.50 34.48 -1.15
CA ALA A 449 4.09 33.33 -1.95
C ALA A 449 2.66 32.87 -1.60
N ASN A 450 2.31 32.81 -0.31
CA ASN A 450 0.94 32.50 0.12
C ASN A 450 -0.07 33.54 -0.38
N LYS A 451 0.25 34.84 -0.30
CA LYS A 451 -0.64 35.88 -0.83
C LYS A 451 -0.86 35.75 -2.34
N GLN A 452 0.18 35.40 -3.10
CA GLN A 452 0.05 35.12 -4.53
C GLN A 452 -0.81 33.86 -4.78
N LEU A 453 -0.73 32.84 -3.93
CA LEU A 453 -1.59 31.65 -4.00
C LEU A 453 -3.07 32.03 -3.75
N ASP A 454 -3.35 32.82 -2.70
CA ASP A 454 -4.70 33.30 -2.39
C ASP A 454 -5.32 34.11 -3.56
N GLU A 455 -4.51 34.97 -4.21
CA GLU A 455 -4.90 35.73 -5.40
C GLU A 455 -5.22 34.83 -6.60
N LYS A 456 -4.49 33.71 -6.76
CA LYS A 456 -4.74 32.71 -7.81
C LYS A 456 -5.98 31.86 -7.50
N ASP A 457 -6.18 31.44 -6.26
CA ASP A 457 -7.38 30.72 -5.84
C ASP A 457 -8.64 31.58 -6.03
N LEU A 458 -8.56 32.90 -5.79
CA LEU A 458 -9.64 33.82 -6.08
C LEU A 458 -9.93 33.93 -7.59
N GLN A 459 -8.91 33.87 -8.46
CA GLN A 459 -9.09 33.80 -9.92
C GLN A 459 -9.74 32.47 -10.35
N VAL A 460 -9.29 31.34 -9.80
CA VAL A 460 -9.90 30.01 -10.05
C VAL A 460 -11.37 30.00 -9.62
N GLN A 461 -11.71 30.61 -8.48
CA GLN A 461 -13.10 30.74 -8.04
C GLN A 461 -13.96 31.61 -8.96
N LYS A 462 -13.41 32.64 -9.60
CA LYS A 462 -14.14 33.44 -10.61
C LYS A 462 -14.42 32.63 -11.87
N ILE A 463 -13.39 32.01 -12.44
CA ILE A 463 -13.52 31.13 -13.62
C ILE A 463 -14.50 29.97 -13.35
N ALA A 464 -14.50 29.43 -12.12
CA ALA A 464 -15.45 28.39 -11.71
C ALA A 464 -16.90 28.89 -11.55
N ARG A 465 -17.15 30.20 -11.35
CA ARG A 465 -18.50 30.78 -11.39
C ARG A 465 -18.95 31.01 -12.82
N GLU A 466 -18.10 31.63 -13.65
CA GLU A 466 -18.35 31.86 -15.08
C GLU A 466 -18.65 30.53 -15.80
N LYS A 467 -17.92 29.45 -15.50
CA LYS A 467 -18.19 28.10 -16.03
C LYS A 467 -19.56 27.53 -15.60
N ARG A 468 -20.05 27.88 -14.40
CA ARG A 468 -21.40 27.47 -13.94
C ARG A 468 -22.49 28.27 -14.63
N GLU A 469 -22.28 29.57 -14.81
CA GLU A 469 -23.19 30.45 -15.54
C GLU A 469 -23.33 29.97 -17.00
N GLN A 470 -22.21 29.73 -17.69
CA GLN A 470 -22.21 29.15 -19.04
C GLN A 470 -22.88 27.77 -19.13
N THR A 471 -22.74 26.91 -18.12
CA THR A 471 -23.44 25.61 -18.13
C THR A 471 -24.94 25.74 -17.82
N LEU A 472 -25.37 26.75 -17.07
CA LEU A 472 -26.80 27.08 -16.93
C LEU A 472 -27.39 27.62 -18.24
N GLU A 473 -26.70 28.54 -18.92
CA GLU A 473 -27.11 29.05 -20.25
C GLU A 473 -27.19 27.94 -21.30
N LEU A 474 -26.20 27.04 -21.32
CA LEU A 474 -26.20 25.85 -22.19
C LEU A 474 -27.41 24.94 -21.92
N ASN A 475 -27.73 24.70 -20.65
CA ASN A 475 -28.88 23.88 -20.25
C ASN A 475 -30.23 24.55 -20.59
N GLU A 476 -30.33 25.88 -20.53
CA GLU A 476 -31.50 26.60 -21.04
C GLU A 476 -31.61 26.54 -22.57
N ALA A 477 -30.49 26.59 -23.29
CA ALA A 477 -30.47 26.43 -24.74
C ALA A 477 -30.94 25.02 -25.15
N TYR A 478 -30.47 23.96 -24.47
CA TYR A 478 -30.96 22.59 -24.71
C TYR A 478 -32.47 22.46 -24.47
N LYS A 479 -33.00 22.96 -23.35
CA LYS A 479 -34.47 22.94 -23.10
C LYS A 479 -35.29 23.66 -24.18
N LYS A 480 -34.74 24.72 -24.77
CA LYS A 480 -35.38 25.44 -25.89
C LYS A 480 -35.32 24.62 -27.19
N ILE A 481 -34.25 23.85 -27.42
CA ILE A 481 -34.14 22.92 -28.54
C ILE A 481 -35.12 21.75 -28.37
N ASP A 482 -35.14 21.09 -27.21
CA ASP A 482 -36.04 19.97 -26.91
C ASP A 482 -37.52 20.35 -27.18
N GLY A 483 -37.96 21.51 -26.68
CA GLY A 483 -39.33 22.00 -26.91
C GLY A 483 -39.63 22.38 -28.38
N ILE A 484 -38.63 22.72 -29.17
CA ILE A 484 -38.78 22.91 -30.63
C ILE A 484 -38.86 21.56 -31.34
N GLU A 485 -38.08 20.57 -30.92
CA GLU A 485 -38.11 19.20 -31.47
C GLU A 485 -39.45 18.50 -31.18
N GLU A 486 -39.99 18.61 -29.97
CA GLU A 486 -41.34 18.13 -29.62
C GLU A 486 -42.42 18.80 -30.50
N ALA A 487 -42.35 20.12 -30.68
CA ALA A 487 -43.27 20.86 -31.53
C ALA A 487 -43.14 20.54 -33.02
N LEU A 488 -41.94 20.12 -33.46
CA LEU A 488 -41.70 19.57 -34.81
C LEU A 488 -42.30 18.18 -34.95
N GLY A 489 -42.10 17.30 -33.96
CA GLY A 489 -42.66 15.95 -33.88
C GLY A 489 -44.19 15.95 -34.05
N LEU A 490 -44.89 16.76 -33.25
CA LEU A 490 -46.35 16.92 -33.34
C LEU A 490 -46.82 17.47 -34.70
N LYS A 491 -46.00 18.29 -35.38
CA LYS A 491 -46.31 18.77 -36.74
C LYS A 491 -46.04 17.69 -37.79
N THR A 492 -45.02 16.85 -37.63
CA THR A 492 -44.76 15.72 -38.54
C THR A 492 -45.82 14.64 -38.41
N GLU A 493 -46.23 14.25 -37.21
CA GLU A 493 -47.34 13.30 -36.99
C GLU A 493 -48.64 13.80 -37.64
N ARG A 494 -48.93 15.10 -37.53
CA ARG A 494 -50.10 15.72 -38.16
C ARG A 494 -50.00 15.75 -39.69
N LEU A 495 -48.81 15.89 -40.26
CA LEU A 495 -48.59 15.78 -41.71
C LEU A 495 -48.74 14.34 -42.19
N GLU A 496 -48.24 13.35 -41.44
CA GLU A 496 -48.41 11.92 -41.75
C GLU A 496 -49.88 11.51 -41.72
N ALA A 497 -50.65 11.96 -40.72
CA ALA A 497 -52.10 11.75 -40.65
C ALA A 497 -52.82 12.34 -41.87
N LEU A 498 -52.50 13.58 -42.27
CA LEU A 498 -53.07 14.22 -43.46
C LEU A 498 -52.64 13.52 -44.77
N GLN A 499 -51.43 12.98 -44.85
CA GLN A 499 -50.98 12.19 -45.99
C GLN A 499 -51.75 10.86 -46.09
N LEU A 500 -52.02 10.18 -44.98
CA LEU A 500 -52.83 8.98 -44.94
C LEU A 500 -54.28 9.27 -45.37
N GLU A 501 -54.90 10.33 -44.86
CA GLU A 501 -56.25 10.76 -45.31
C GLU A 501 -56.27 11.09 -46.80
N LEU A 502 -55.27 11.82 -47.31
CA LEU A 502 -55.14 12.14 -48.73
C LEU A 502 -55.01 10.87 -49.59
N HIS A 503 -54.19 9.91 -49.16
CA HIS A 503 -53.99 8.65 -49.87
C HIS A 503 -55.27 7.81 -49.88
N GLN A 504 -56.02 7.79 -48.78
CA GLN A 504 -57.31 7.11 -48.69
C GLN A 504 -58.37 7.77 -49.58
N LYS A 505 -58.43 9.11 -49.62
CA LYS A 505 -59.28 9.85 -50.57
C LYS A 505 -58.90 9.64 -52.04
N HIS A 506 -57.62 9.47 -52.32
CA HIS A 506 -57.16 9.11 -53.67
C HIS A 506 -57.61 7.70 -54.07
N LEU A 507 -57.56 6.74 -53.13
CA LEU A 507 -58.07 5.39 -53.33
C LEU A 507 -59.59 5.38 -53.57
N ASP A 508 -60.35 6.13 -52.77
CA ASP A 508 -61.80 6.33 -52.92
C ASP A 508 -62.14 6.88 -54.32
N PHE A 509 -61.39 7.88 -54.80
CA PHE A 509 -61.56 8.47 -56.12
C PHE A 509 -61.29 7.46 -57.26
N VAL A 510 -60.22 6.66 -57.16
CA VAL A 510 -59.92 5.61 -58.14
C VAL A 510 -61.03 4.55 -58.17
N ASN A 511 -61.57 4.18 -57.01
CA ASN A 511 -62.70 3.24 -56.92
C ASN A 511 -63.99 3.82 -57.54
N ALA A 512 -64.30 5.09 -57.28
CA ALA A 512 -65.46 5.77 -57.87
C ALA A 512 -65.34 5.89 -59.41
N LYS A 513 -64.13 6.19 -59.92
CA LYS A 513 -63.86 6.20 -61.37
C LYS A 513 -64.11 4.81 -61.99
N LYS A 514 -63.63 3.75 -61.36
CA LYS A 514 -63.84 2.36 -61.81
C LYS A 514 -65.31 1.96 -61.80
N GLN A 515 -66.09 2.44 -60.82
CA GLN A 515 -67.55 2.25 -60.79
C GLN A 515 -68.25 3.00 -61.95
N MET A 516 -67.83 4.22 -62.28
CA MET A 516 -68.36 4.93 -63.46
C MET A 516 -68.04 4.22 -64.77
N GLU A 517 -66.85 3.64 -64.92
CA GLU A 517 -66.48 2.84 -66.10
C GLU A 517 -67.36 1.58 -66.23
N ILE A 518 -67.68 0.91 -65.13
CA ILE A 518 -68.62 -0.23 -65.08
C ILE A 518 -70.03 0.22 -65.50
N ILE A 519 -70.58 1.26 -64.87
CA ILE A 519 -71.93 1.80 -65.19
C ILE A 519 -72.02 2.25 -66.66
N HIS A 520 -70.94 2.79 -67.23
CA HIS A 520 -70.89 3.12 -68.66
C HIS A 520 -71.00 1.87 -69.55
N SER A 521 -70.29 0.79 -69.20
CA SER A 521 -70.39 -0.49 -69.91
C SER A 521 -71.78 -1.14 -69.80
N GLU A 522 -72.41 -1.05 -68.62
CA GLU A 522 -73.77 -1.54 -68.38
C GLU A 522 -74.82 -0.74 -69.16
N LYS A 523 -74.66 0.59 -69.26
CA LYS A 523 -75.52 1.45 -70.10
C LYS A 523 -75.43 1.06 -71.58
N VAL A 524 -74.24 0.75 -72.09
CA VAL A 524 -74.04 0.29 -73.48
C VAL A 524 -74.69 -1.09 -73.71
N LEU A 525 -74.64 -1.98 -72.71
CA LEU A 525 -75.31 -3.28 -72.76
C LEU A 525 -76.85 -3.13 -72.77
N LEU A 526 -77.40 -2.27 -71.90
CA LEU A 526 -78.84 -2.02 -71.81
C LEU A 526 -79.42 -1.35 -73.06
N LEU A 527 -78.65 -0.51 -73.76
CA LEU A 527 -79.04 0.04 -75.06
C LEU A 527 -79.18 -1.06 -76.14
N LYS A 528 -78.38 -2.13 -76.07
CA LYS A 528 -78.52 -3.30 -76.96
C LYS A 528 -79.72 -4.18 -76.62
N THR A 529 -80.03 -4.38 -75.34
CA THR A 529 -81.19 -5.20 -74.94
C THR A 529 -82.52 -4.51 -75.22
N MET A 530 -82.58 -3.19 -75.10
CA MET A 530 -83.78 -2.40 -75.45
C MET A 530 -84.18 -2.57 -76.93
N ASP A 531 -83.20 -2.66 -77.84
CA ASP A 531 -83.42 -2.88 -79.27
C ASP A 531 -83.93 -4.31 -79.60
N MET A 532 -83.61 -5.29 -78.75
CA MET A 532 -84.19 -6.64 -78.83
C MET A 532 -85.62 -6.68 -78.30
N CYS A 533 -85.90 -6.11 -77.12
CA CYS A 533 -87.24 -6.11 -76.53
C CYS A 533 -88.28 -5.35 -77.36
N SER A 534 -87.87 -4.43 -78.26
CA SER A 534 -88.79 -3.81 -79.23
C SER A 534 -89.30 -4.77 -80.31
N ARG A 535 -88.62 -5.91 -80.54
CA ARG A 535 -89.03 -6.95 -81.51
C ARG A 535 -89.97 -7.97 -80.85
N ASP A 536 -89.77 -8.28 -79.57
CA ASP A 536 -90.62 -9.20 -78.80
C ASP A 536 -91.98 -8.59 -78.41
N ARG A 537 -92.12 -7.26 -78.47
CA ARG A 537 -93.38 -6.57 -78.11
C ARG A 537 -94.51 -6.81 -79.12
N SER A 538 -94.22 -7.22 -80.36
CA SER A 538 -95.24 -7.56 -81.37
C SER A 538 -95.75 -9.00 -81.27
N THR A 539 -94.99 -9.92 -80.67
CA THR A 539 -95.37 -11.33 -80.53
C THR A 539 -96.25 -11.59 -79.30
N LEU A 540 -96.08 -10.79 -78.24
CA LEU A 540 -96.81 -10.93 -76.97
C LEU A 540 -98.28 -10.48 -76.99
N GLN A 541 -98.76 -9.81 -78.05
CA GLN A 541 -100.19 -9.50 -78.19
C GLN A 541 -101.05 -10.76 -78.50
N ASN A 542 -100.45 -11.80 -79.09
CA ASN A 542 -101.17 -13.03 -79.46
C ASN A 542 -101.23 -14.08 -78.34
N THR A 543 -100.40 -13.96 -77.29
CA THR A 543 -100.33 -14.92 -76.19
C THR A 543 -101.32 -14.63 -75.05
N MET A 544 -101.90 -13.42 -75.00
CA MET A 544 -102.78 -13.00 -73.90
C MET A 544 -104.09 -13.82 -73.82
N THR A 545 -104.54 -14.40 -74.94
CA THR A 545 -105.71 -15.30 -74.99
C THR A 545 -105.45 -16.70 -74.43
N GLN A 546 -104.18 -17.12 -74.33
CA GLN A 546 -103.79 -18.44 -73.80
C GLN A 546 -103.64 -18.42 -72.27
N LEU A 547 -103.36 -17.26 -71.67
CA LEU A 547 -103.11 -17.12 -70.23
C LEU A 547 -104.35 -17.38 -69.37
N THR A 548 -105.56 -17.16 -69.89
CA THR A 548 -106.83 -17.47 -69.20
C THR A 548 -106.96 -18.96 -68.86
N HIS A 549 -106.27 -19.85 -69.60
CA HIS A 549 -106.24 -21.28 -69.32
C HIS A 549 -105.22 -21.67 -68.22
N GLN A 550 -104.16 -20.87 -68.03
CA GLN A 550 -103.10 -21.14 -67.04
C GLN A 550 -103.50 -20.78 -65.60
N ILE A 551 -104.52 -19.93 -65.41
CA ILE A 551 -105.03 -19.55 -64.08
C ILE A 551 -105.45 -20.79 -63.26
N ASN A 552 -105.98 -21.83 -63.92
CA ASN A 552 -106.37 -23.09 -63.27
C ASN A 552 -105.20 -24.01 -62.88
N GLN A 553 -103.96 -23.70 -63.29
CA GLN A 553 -102.75 -24.40 -62.83
C GLN A 553 -102.11 -23.71 -61.60
N MET A 554 -102.29 -22.39 -61.46
CA MET A 554 -101.69 -21.58 -60.39
C MET A 554 -102.22 -21.90 -58.99
N THR A 555 -103.42 -22.49 -58.88
CA THR A 555 -103.96 -23.02 -57.61
C THR A 555 -103.13 -24.19 -57.07
N SER A 556 -102.43 -24.95 -57.92
CA SER A 556 -101.55 -26.04 -57.47
C SER A 556 -100.23 -25.54 -56.87
N SER A 557 -99.74 -24.36 -57.26
CA SER A 557 -98.53 -23.77 -56.69
C SER A 557 -98.72 -23.20 -55.27
N LEU A 558 -99.93 -22.81 -54.88
CA LEU A 558 -100.19 -22.28 -53.53
C LEU A 558 -99.89 -23.32 -52.42
N ALA A 559 -100.18 -24.60 -52.66
CA ALA A 559 -99.88 -25.69 -51.73
C ALA A 559 -98.37 -25.97 -51.54
N ILE A 560 -97.52 -25.49 -52.46
CA ILE A 560 -96.05 -25.59 -52.33
C ILE A 560 -95.54 -24.49 -51.39
N TYR A 561 -96.05 -23.26 -51.52
CA TYR A 561 -95.66 -22.13 -50.67
C TYR A 561 -96.01 -22.32 -49.19
N GLU A 562 -97.13 -22.98 -48.86
CA GLU A 562 -97.44 -23.36 -47.46
C GLU A 562 -96.37 -24.28 -46.85
N LYS A 563 -95.77 -25.15 -47.66
CA LYS A 563 -94.72 -26.08 -47.24
C LYS A 563 -93.39 -25.36 -47.01
N GLU A 564 -93.09 -24.34 -47.81
CA GLU A 564 -91.91 -23.47 -47.63
C GLU A 564 -92.04 -22.58 -46.38
N ILE A 565 -93.23 -22.07 -46.08
CA ILE A 565 -93.49 -21.32 -44.84
C ILE A 565 -93.19 -22.19 -43.60
N SER A 566 -93.54 -23.48 -43.63
CA SER A 566 -93.22 -24.43 -42.56
C SER A 566 -91.71 -24.66 -42.39
N THR A 567 -90.95 -24.76 -43.49
CA THR A 567 -89.48 -24.93 -43.40
C THR A 567 -88.78 -23.68 -42.89
N LEU A 568 -89.25 -22.49 -43.28
CA LEU A 568 -88.76 -21.20 -42.75
C LEU A 568 -89.05 -21.05 -41.25
N GLY A 569 -90.23 -21.49 -40.77
CA GLY A 569 -90.55 -21.53 -39.34
C GLY A 569 -89.55 -22.37 -38.52
N ASN A 570 -89.19 -23.55 -39.02
CA ASN A 570 -88.18 -24.42 -38.40
C ASN A 570 -86.77 -23.79 -38.39
N GLN A 571 -86.40 -23.03 -39.43
CA GLN A 571 -85.13 -22.29 -39.46
C GLN A 571 -85.11 -21.13 -38.45
N ILE A 572 -86.22 -20.41 -38.28
CA ILE A 572 -86.37 -19.37 -37.26
C ILE A 572 -86.22 -19.95 -35.85
N GLU A 573 -86.78 -21.14 -35.58
CA GLU A 573 -86.55 -21.83 -34.30
C GLU A 573 -85.07 -22.19 -34.07
N GLN A 574 -84.37 -22.70 -35.09
CA GLN A 574 -82.94 -23.00 -34.97
C GLN A 574 -82.11 -21.73 -34.69
N LEU A 575 -82.40 -20.62 -35.39
CA LEU A 575 -81.76 -19.32 -35.14
C LEU A 575 -82.05 -18.80 -33.73
N ASN A 576 -83.28 -18.94 -33.21
CA ASN A 576 -83.61 -18.57 -31.83
C ASN A 576 -82.82 -19.39 -30.79
N ARG A 577 -82.56 -20.68 -31.06
CA ARG A 577 -81.71 -21.53 -30.21
C ARG A 577 -80.24 -21.08 -30.25
N THR A 578 -79.70 -20.70 -31.42
CA THR A 578 -78.32 -20.17 -31.51
C THR A 578 -78.17 -18.80 -30.86
N ILE A 579 -79.17 -17.91 -30.98
CA ILE A 579 -79.20 -16.62 -30.28
C ILE A 579 -79.14 -16.81 -28.76
N LYS A 580 -79.97 -17.70 -28.18
CA LYS A 580 -79.90 -18.02 -26.73
C LYS A 580 -78.53 -18.58 -26.32
N HIS A 581 -77.93 -19.43 -27.14
CA HIS A 581 -76.58 -19.95 -26.88
C HIS A 581 -75.52 -18.83 -26.87
N LYS A 582 -75.58 -17.91 -27.84
CA LYS A 582 -74.67 -16.74 -27.91
C LYS A 582 -74.91 -15.73 -26.80
N GLN A 583 -76.15 -15.52 -26.35
CA GLN A 583 -76.43 -14.72 -25.15
C GLN A 583 -75.79 -15.34 -23.89
N ASN A 584 -75.86 -16.66 -23.73
CA ASN A 584 -75.21 -17.36 -22.62
C ASN A 584 -73.66 -17.28 -22.69
N GLU A 585 -73.06 -17.40 -23.88
CA GLU A 585 -71.62 -17.15 -24.07
C GLU A 585 -71.23 -15.70 -23.71
N ILE A 586 -72.01 -14.70 -24.15
CA ILE A 586 -71.79 -13.28 -23.83
C ILE A 586 -71.86 -13.05 -22.33
N HIS A 587 -72.84 -13.63 -21.62
CA HIS A 587 -72.92 -13.53 -20.16
C HIS A 587 -71.76 -14.24 -19.45
N ALA A 588 -71.29 -15.38 -19.95
CA ALA A 588 -70.10 -16.06 -19.41
C ALA A 588 -68.83 -15.22 -19.59
N LYS A 589 -68.62 -14.64 -20.79
CA LYS A 589 -67.50 -13.72 -21.08
C LYS A 589 -67.61 -12.43 -20.26
N GLY A 590 -68.81 -11.91 -20.04
CA GLY A 590 -69.07 -10.75 -19.18
C GLY A 590 -68.65 -10.99 -17.72
N ARG A 591 -68.95 -12.17 -17.16
CA ARG A 591 -68.47 -12.55 -15.82
C ARG A 591 -66.94 -12.66 -15.75
N LEU A 592 -66.31 -13.24 -16.77
CA LEU A 592 -64.84 -13.33 -16.85
C LEU A 592 -64.18 -11.94 -16.98
N LEU A 593 -64.78 -11.02 -17.74
CA LEU A 593 -64.35 -9.63 -17.83
C LEU A 593 -64.53 -8.86 -16.51
N ALA A 594 -65.55 -9.19 -15.72
CA ALA A 594 -65.73 -8.60 -14.38
C ALA A 594 -64.65 -9.10 -13.40
N SER A 595 -64.34 -10.41 -13.41
CA SER A 595 -63.26 -11.01 -12.60
C SER A 595 -61.90 -10.38 -12.95
N THR A 596 -61.51 -10.44 -14.22
CA THR A 596 -60.21 -9.89 -14.68
C THR A 596 -60.06 -8.39 -14.43
N ARG A 597 -61.16 -7.61 -14.46
CA ARG A 597 -61.15 -6.21 -14.02
C ARG A 597 -60.98 -6.04 -12.51
N SER A 598 -61.42 -6.99 -11.69
CA SER A 598 -61.13 -7.01 -10.25
C SER A 598 -59.66 -7.32 -10.01
N ASP A 599 -59.15 -8.38 -10.65
CA ASP A 599 -57.76 -8.83 -10.54
C ASP A 599 -56.78 -7.71 -10.97
N LEU A 600 -57.09 -6.98 -12.05
CA LEU A 600 -56.32 -5.81 -12.50
C LEU A 600 -56.32 -4.65 -11.49
N ARG A 601 -57.42 -4.42 -10.74
CA ARG A 601 -57.43 -3.39 -9.67
C ARG A 601 -56.56 -3.82 -8.50
N GLU A 602 -56.65 -5.08 -8.09
CA GLU A 602 -55.83 -5.63 -7.00
C GLU A 602 -54.33 -5.60 -7.37
N MET A 603 -53.99 -5.93 -8.62
CA MET A 603 -52.62 -5.81 -9.12
C MET A 603 -52.15 -4.35 -9.22
N LYS A 604 -53.03 -3.39 -9.57
CA LYS A 604 -52.69 -1.96 -9.56
C LYS A 604 -52.39 -1.46 -8.14
N ILE A 605 -53.20 -1.85 -7.15
CA ILE A 605 -52.98 -1.51 -5.74
C ILE A 605 -51.66 -2.11 -5.23
N ARG A 606 -51.35 -3.37 -5.57
CA ARG A 606 -50.05 -3.97 -5.26
C ARG A 606 -48.89 -3.23 -5.92
N LEU A 607 -49.01 -2.81 -7.18
CA LEU A 607 -48.01 -2.00 -7.88
C LEU A 607 -47.79 -0.64 -7.20
N GLU A 608 -48.85 0.04 -6.79
CA GLU A 608 -48.78 1.31 -6.07
C GLU A 608 -48.11 1.14 -4.68
N GLN A 609 -48.41 0.06 -3.97
CA GLN A 609 -47.75 -0.30 -2.71
C GLN A 609 -46.27 -0.61 -2.91
N SER A 610 -45.92 -1.43 -3.91
CA SER A 610 -44.52 -1.75 -4.24
C SER A 610 -43.73 -0.51 -4.67
N GLN A 611 -44.33 0.40 -5.45
CA GLN A 611 -43.70 1.66 -5.81
C GLN A 611 -43.45 2.52 -4.57
N HIS A 612 -44.42 2.62 -3.65
CA HIS A 612 -44.23 3.37 -2.40
C HIS A 612 -43.10 2.80 -1.53
N THR A 613 -42.94 1.46 -1.47
CA THR A 613 -41.80 0.85 -0.78
C THR A 613 -40.47 1.16 -1.48
N ILE A 614 -40.42 1.13 -2.81
CA ILE A 614 -39.22 1.51 -3.58
C ILE A 614 -38.85 2.98 -3.31
N ASP A 615 -39.81 3.91 -3.39
CA ASP A 615 -39.58 5.33 -3.12
C ASP A 615 -39.11 5.59 -1.67
N SER A 616 -39.59 4.79 -0.71
CA SER A 616 -39.16 4.83 0.69
C SER A 616 -37.71 4.34 0.84
N ASP A 617 -37.39 3.20 0.23
CA ASP A 617 -36.06 2.62 0.31
C ASP A 617 -35.03 3.44 -0.47
N GLU A 618 -35.38 4.04 -1.61
CA GLU A 618 -34.54 5.03 -2.29
C GLU A 618 -34.18 6.21 -1.39
N LYS A 619 -35.14 6.75 -0.62
CA LYS A 619 -34.87 7.84 0.34
C LYS A 619 -33.93 7.37 1.44
N ARG A 620 -34.11 6.14 1.95
CA ARG A 620 -33.21 5.52 2.93
C ARG A 620 -31.80 5.34 2.36
N PHE A 621 -31.65 4.79 1.16
CA PHE A 621 -30.35 4.65 0.50
C PHE A 621 -29.67 6.01 0.27
N LYS A 622 -30.41 7.05 -0.13
CA LYS A 622 -29.90 8.42 -0.23
C LYS A 622 -29.40 8.94 1.13
N THR A 623 -30.14 8.74 2.22
CA THR A 623 -29.67 9.14 3.57
C THR A 623 -28.43 8.36 4.04
N ILE A 624 -28.36 7.06 3.74
CA ILE A 624 -27.20 6.22 4.08
C ILE A 624 -25.98 6.62 3.24
N ALA A 625 -26.15 6.94 1.96
CA ALA A 625 -25.08 7.41 1.10
C ALA A 625 -24.48 8.74 1.60
N CYS A 626 -25.32 9.72 1.97
CA CYS A 626 -24.84 10.97 2.58
C CYS A 626 -24.06 10.74 3.88
N ALA A 627 -24.57 9.86 4.77
CA ALA A 627 -23.88 9.53 6.02
C ALA A 627 -22.54 8.81 5.78
N LEU A 628 -22.46 7.93 4.77
CA LEU A 628 -21.20 7.28 4.36
C LEU A 628 -20.20 8.28 3.76
N GLU A 629 -20.68 9.28 3.01
CA GLU A 629 -19.83 10.39 2.56
C GLU A 629 -19.28 11.24 3.72
N GLU A 630 -20.09 11.50 4.75
CA GLU A 630 -19.65 12.22 5.94
C GLU A 630 -18.61 11.40 6.72
N VAL A 631 -18.89 10.13 6.99
CA VAL A 631 -17.94 9.22 7.66
C VAL A 631 -16.65 9.03 6.85
N THR A 632 -16.69 9.03 5.51
CA THR A 632 -15.47 8.97 4.70
C THR A 632 -14.69 10.29 4.71
N LYS A 633 -15.35 11.46 4.73
CA LYS A 633 -14.70 12.76 4.94
C LYS A 633 -14.03 12.83 6.32
N GLU A 634 -14.71 12.36 7.37
CA GLU A 634 -14.15 12.24 8.72
C GLU A 634 -12.96 11.27 8.77
N LYS A 635 -13.08 10.07 8.19
CA LYS A 635 -11.97 9.11 8.08
C LYS A 635 -10.76 9.71 7.36
N SER A 636 -10.97 10.46 6.28
CA SER A 636 -9.90 11.15 5.55
C SER A 636 -9.26 12.26 6.38
N LEU A 637 -10.04 13.04 7.12
CA LEU A 637 -9.53 14.08 8.03
C LEU A 637 -8.71 13.48 9.18
N ILE A 638 -9.21 12.41 9.81
CA ILE A 638 -8.51 11.67 10.88
C ILE A 638 -7.23 11.05 10.32
N GLY A 639 -7.27 10.44 9.13
CA GLY A 639 -6.08 9.91 8.45
C GLY A 639 -5.01 10.98 8.24
N LEU A 640 -5.38 12.17 7.74
CA LEU A 640 -4.47 13.30 7.58
C LEU A 640 -3.90 13.80 8.93
N GLN A 641 -4.73 13.85 9.98
CA GLN A 641 -4.28 14.21 11.33
C GLN A 641 -3.32 13.16 11.92
N MET A 642 -3.55 11.86 11.68
CA MET A 642 -2.67 10.78 12.10
C MET A 642 -1.32 10.82 11.38
N VAL A 643 -1.29 11.08 10.06
CA VAL A 643 -0.05 11.28 9.31
C VAL A 643 0.73 12.47 9.87
N ARG A 644 0.08 13.63 10.06
CA ARG A 644 0.71 14.82 10.66
C ARG A 644 1.27 14.55 12.06
N ARG A 645 0.55 13.80 12.91
CA ARG A 645 1.06 13.38 14.23
C ARG A 645 2.21 12.39 14.15
N ASN A 646 2.20 11.45 13.21
CA ASN A 646 3.30 10.52 13.00
C ASN A 646 4.57 11.26 12.53
N ASP A 647 4.44 12.25 11.65
CA ASP A 647 5.55 13.12 11.25
C ASP A 647 6.05 14.00 12.41
N GLU A 648 5.16 14.53 13.26
CA GLU A 648 5.55 15.25 14.47
C GLU A 648 6.31 14.34 15.45
N VAL A 649 5.81 13.12 15.70
CA VAL A 649 6.47 12.12 16.54
C VAL A 649 7.83 11.70 15.96
N ARG A 650 7.94 11.56 14.64
CA ARG A 650 9.21 11.29 13.94
C ARG A 650 10.20 12.43 14.13
N LEU A 651 9.78 13.67 13.90
CA LEU A 651 10.61 14.87 14.13
C LEU A 651 11.04 15.01 15.60
N GLN A 652 10.16 14.70 16.56
CA GLN A 652 10.51 14.68 17.98
C GLN A 652 11.52 13.58 18.32
N ARG A 653 11.42 12.38 17.72
CA ARG A 653 12.40 11.30 17.87
C ARG A 653 13.76 11.67 17.29
N GLU A 654 13.80 12.22 16.07
CA GLU A 654 15.02 12.73 15.43
C GLU A 654 15.67 13.83 16.29
N LYS A 655 14.88 14.74 16.87
CA LYS A 655 15.36 15.78 17.79
C LYS A 655 15.91 15.20 19.09
N LEU A 656 15.25 14.19 19.68
CA LEU A 656 15.75 13.47 20.85
C LEU A 656 17.05 12.74 20.54
N GLU A 657 17.17 12.09 19.39
CA GLU A 657 18.39 11.40 18.96
C GLU A 657 19.56 12.37 18.75
N MET A 658 19.31 13.54 18.14
CA MET A 658 20.32 14.60 18.03
C MET A 658 20.77 15.14 19.39
N MET A 659 19.83 15.37 20.32
CA MET A 659 20.16 15.80 21.68
C MET A 659 20.92 14.71 22.46
N GLN A 660 20.55 13.44 22.31
CA GLN A 660 21.26 12.32 22.92
C GLN A 660 22.69 12.22 22.37
N LYS A 661 22.88 12.26 21.04
CA LYS A 661 24.22 12.28 20.42
C LYS A 661 25.06 13.49 20.88
N ALA A 662 24.44 14.64 21.15
CA ALA A 662 25.14 15.80 21.72
C ALA A 662 25.56 15.57 23.19
N ILE A 663 24.70 14.96 24.00
CA ILE A 663 25.01 14.57 25.40
C ILE A 663 26.09 13.48 25.43
N ASP A 664 26.03 12.48 24.57
CA ASP A 664 27.02 11.40 24.48
C ASP A 664 28.41 11.95 24.08
N ARG A 665 28.45 12.89 23.13
CA ARG A 665 29.69 13.61 22.77
C ARG A 665 30.21 14.46 23.93
N GLY A 666 29.34 15.20 24.62
CA GLY A 666 29.70 16.04 25.76
C GLY A 666 30.21 15.24 26.96
N THR A 667 29.57 14.11 27.27
CA THR A 667 30.00 13.20 28.34
C THR A 667 31.29 12.47 27.98
N LEU A 668 31.48 12.05 26.72
CA LEU A 668 32.76 11.50 26.25
C LEU A 668 33.90 12.52 26.39
N GLN A 669 33.71 13.76 25.95
CA GLN A 669 34.70 14.84 26.11
C GLN A 669 34.97 15.14 27.59
N TYR A 670 33.94 15.20 28.44
CA TYR A 670 34.10 15.39 29.88
C TYR A 670 34.91 14.26 30.53
N ASN A 671 34.64 13.01 30.18
CA ASN A 671 35.38 11.85 30.66
C ASN A 671 36.84 11.85 30.18
N GLN A 672 37.10 12.27 28.94
CA GLN A 672 38.46 12.50 28.44
C GLN A 672 39.18 13.57 29.27
N ARG A 673 38.52 14.70 29.58
CA ARG A 673 39.11 15.73 30.46
C ARG A 673 39.35 15.26 31.89
N LEU A 674 38.49 14.39 32.43
CA LEU A 674 38.75 13.78 33.74
C LEU A 674 39.98 12.86 33.72
N GLU A 675 40.18 12.09 32.65
CA GLU A 675 41.39 11.26 32.52
C GLU A 675 42.65 12.09 32.24
N ASP A 676 42.58 13.15 31.41
CA ASP A 676 43.65 14.15 31.26
C ASP A 676 44.07 14.70 32.64
N ILE A 677 43.09 15.13 33.45
CA ILE A 677 43.32 15.63 34.81
C ILE A 677 43.91 14.54 35.72
N ARG A 678 43.50 13.28 35.57
CA ARG A 678 44.05 12.15 36.35
C ARG A 678 45.50 11.89 36.00
N LEU A 679 45.84 11.86 34.70
CA LEU A 679 47.20 11.70 34.19
C LEU A 679 48.10 12.85 34.62
N LEU A 680 47.64 14.11 34.49
CA LEU A 680 48.36 15.29 34.97
C LEU A 680 48.59 15.27 36.48
N LYS A 681 47.63 14.79 37.29
CA LYS A 681 47.82 14.61 38.74
C LYS A 681 48.90 13.57 39.05
N VAL A 682 48.92 12.45 38.33
CA VAL A 682 49.97 11.43 38.47
C VAL A 682 51.33 12.02 38.10
N GLU A 683 51.42 12.77 37.00
CA GLU A 683 52.68 13.37 36.57
C GLU A 683 53.19 14.46 37.53
N VAL A 684 52.29 15.27 38.11
CA VAL A 684 52.65 16.21 39.18
C VAL A 684 53.19 15.47 40.41
N VAL A 685 52.65 14.30 40.77
CA VAL A 685 53.19 13.47 41.86
C VAL A 685 54.57 12.90 41.48
N ASN A 686 54.74 12.37 40.27
CA ASN A 686 56.04 11.88 39.76
C ASN A 686 57.11 12.97 39.81
N LEU A 687 56.80 14.17 39.32
CA LEU A 687 57.71 15.32 39.30
C LEU A 687 58.03 15.81 40.72
N ARG A 688 57.05 15.80 41.64
CA ARG A 688 57.28 16.11 43.07
C ARG A 688 58.22 15.09 43.71
N MET A 689 58.00 13.79 43.49
CA MET A 689 58.89 12.73 44.01
C MET A 689 60.30 12.80 43.41
N SER A 690 60.41 13.07 42.11
CA SER A 690 61.69 13.27 41.41
C SER A 690 62.46 14.46 41.99
N ARG A 691 61.79 15.62 42.13
CA ARG A 691 62.35 16.80 42.81
C ARG A 691 62.81 16.46 44.22
N GLU A 692 62.00 15.76 45.01
CA GLU A 692 62.35 15.43 46.41
C GLU A 692 63.57 14.51 46.48
N CYS A 693 63.70 13.56 45.53
CA CYS A 693 64.88 12.72 45.41
C CYS A 693 66.14 13.53 45.08
N MET A 694 66.07 14.39 44.06
CA MET A 694 67.14 15.32 43.70
C MET A 694 67.49 16.27 44.86
N GLN A 695 66.50 16.74 45.61
CA GLN A 695 66.70 17.63 46.76
C GLN A 695 67.38 16.90 47.94
N ARG A 696 67.09 15.59 48.15
CA ARG A 696 67.82 14.73 49.09
C ARG A 696 69.28 14.50 48.65
N GLU A 697 69.53 14.29 47.36
CA GLU A 697 70.91 14.16 46.84
C GLU A 697 71.71 15.47 46.96
N VAL A 698 71.09 16.62 46.67
CA VAL A 698 71.71 17.94 46.89
C VAL A 698 71.99 18.19 48.38
N GLY A 699 71.10 17.76 49.29
CA GLY A 699 71.36 17.79 50.73
C GLY A 699 72.57 16.94 51.14
N ASN A 700 72.71 15.74 50.56
CA ASN A 700 73.86 14.85 50.77
C ASN A 700 75.19 15.40 50.24
N LYS A 701 75.20 16.50 49.48
CA LYS A 701 76.43 17.21 49.09
C LYS A 701 77.20 17.74 50.31
N ALA A 702 76.49 18.09 51.39
CA ALA A 702 77.13 18.56 52.63
C ALA A 702 77.81 17.42 53.40
N THR A 703 77.16 16.26 53.53
CA THR A 703 77.75 15.06 54.14
C THR A 703 78.89 14.50 53.30
N MET A 704 78.74 14.43 51.97
CA MET A 704 79.83 14.09 51.04
C MET A 704 81.08 14.98 51.22
N ARG A 705 80.91 16.30 51.42
CA ARG A 705 82.04 17.20 51.72
C ARG A 705 82.72 16.86 53.06
N HIS A 706 81.95 16.52 54.09
CA HIS A 706 82.53 16.08 55.37
C HIS A 706 83.22 14.72 55.25
N ASP A 707 82.67 13.79 54.48
CA ASP A 707 83.27 12.48 54.22
C ASP A 707 84.57 12.64 53.42
N VAL A 708 84.65 13.52 52.43
CA VAL A 708 85.89 13.86 51.72
C VAL A 708 86.95 14.38 52.70
N VAL A 709 86.64 15.41 53.51
CA VAL A 709 87.60 15.94 54.50
C VAL A 709 87.99 14.90 55.55
N ARG A 710 87.07 14.01 55.97
CA ARG A 710 87.40 12.89 56.86
C ARG A 710 88.34 11.90 56.18
N LEU A 711 88.07 11.53 54.93
CA LEU A 711 88.90 10.61 54.15
C LEU A 711 90.28 11.20 53.84
N GLU A 712 90.39 12.51 53.58
CA GLU A 712 91.67 13.21 53.43
C GLU A 712 92.47 13.20 54.74
N ARG A 713 91.81 13.45 55.88
CA ARG A 713 92.45 13.34 57.21
C ARG A 713 92.90 11.91 57.50
N GLN A 714 92.06 10.91 57.21
CA GLN A 714 92.40 9.50 57.36
C GLN A 714 93.55 9.10 56.42
N LEU A 715 93.52 9.52 55.15
CA LEU A 715 94.58 9.28 54.19
C LEU A 715 95.91 9.92 54.62
N ASN A 716 95.88 11.13 55.18
CA ASN A 716 97.08 11.78 55.73
C ASN A 716 97.57 11.08 57.01
N GLN A 717 96.68 10.59 57.87
CA GLN A 717 97.04 9.76 59.01
C GLN A 717 97.67 8.43 58.57
N GLU A 718 97.11 7.75 57.57
CA GLU A 718 97.70 6.52 57.02
C GLU A 718 99.00 6.80 56.27
N ARG A 719 99.15 7.93 55.58
CA ARG A 719 100.44 8.35 54.99
C ARG A 719 101.49 8.61 56.06
N LEU A 720 101.13 9.27 57.17
CA LEU A 720 102.01 9.48 58.32
C LEU A 720 102.38 8.15 59.00
N LYS A 721 101.42 7.24 59.19
CA LYS A 721 101.68 5.89 59.70
C LYS A 721 102.56 5.08 58.77
N VAL A 722 102.32 5.12 57.45
CA VAL A 722 103.17 4.44 56.46
C VAL A 722 104.56 5.06 56.43
N SER A 723 104.70 6.38 56.58
CA SER A 723 106.00 7.05 56.72
C SER A 723 106.71 6.59 57.99
N ALA A 724 106.04 6.59 59.15
CA ALA A 724 106.59 6.14 60.42
C ALA A 724 106.94 4.65 60.41
N TYR A 725 106.09 3.78 59.85
CA TYR A 725 106.38 2.36 59.68
C TYR A 725 107.47 2.11 58.65
N SER A 726 107.60 2.93 57.60
CA SER A 726 108.73 2.87 56.67
C SER A 726 110.03 3.31 57.35
N GLU A 727 109.96 4.28 58.26
CA GLU A 727 111.08 4.71 59.08
C GLU A 727 111.47 3.62 60.11
N GLU A 728 110.51 3.00 60.80
CA GLU A 728 110.71 1.82 61.68
C GLU A 728 111.20 0.59 60.90
N LEU A 729 110.82 0.40 59.63
CA LEU A 729 111.36 -0.62 58.73
C LEU A 729 112.78 -0.30 58.27
N SER A 730 113.10 0.99 58.04
CA SER A 730 114.45 1.45 57.72
C SER A 730 115.40 1.40 58.92
N ARG A 731 114.86 1.44 60.14
CA ARG A 731 115.59 1.32 61.41
C ARG A 731 114.87 0.34 62.36
N PRO A 732 115.08 -0.98 62.22
CA PRO A 732 114.37 -2.00 63.00
C PRO A 732 114.73 -2.02 64.50
N CYS A 733 114.20 -1.08 65.29
CA CYS A 733 114.54 -0.92 66.71
C CYS A 733 113.89 -1.95 67.66
N ARG A 734 113.15 -2.95 67.17
CA ARG A 734 112.57 -4.06 67.99
C ARG A 734 112.52 -5.41 67.25
N THR A 735 113.66 -6.07 67.15
CA THR A 735 113.92 -7.36 66.47
C THR A 735 113.21 -8.60 67.05
N HIS A 736 112.25 -8.46 67.96
CA HIS A 736 111.60 -9.58 68.67
C HIS A 736 110.07 -9.64 68.54
N ARG A 737 109.45 -8.80 67.68
CA ARG A 737 107.97 -8.77 67.50
C ARG A 737 107.49 -9.42 66.19
N TRP A 738 108.30 -10.27 65.57
CA TRP A 738 107.96 -10.94 64.31
C TRP A 738 107.66 -12.42 64.56
N ARG A 739 106.38 -12.75 64.75
CA ARG A 739 105.87 -14.12 64.66
C ARG A 739 105.12 -14.27 63.33
N VAL A 740 105.60 -15.16 62.46
CA VAL A 740 104.92 -15.47 61.19
C VAL A 740 103.57 -16.10 61.48
N LEU A 741 102.49 -15.36 61.21
CA LEU A 741 101.13 -15.87 61.25
C LEU A 741 100.83 -16.55 59.90
N LEU A 742 100.72 -17.89 59.93
CA LEU A 742 100.37 -18.69 58.76
C LEU A 742 98.87 -18.58 58.47
N GLY A 743 98.50 -17.49 57.80
CA GLY A 743 97.18 -17.28 57.20
C GLY A 743 97.34 -16.48 55.91
N LYS A 744 97.10 -17.10 54.75
CA LYS A 744 97.06 -16.37 53.48
C LYS A 744 95.73 -15.65 53.36
N ASP A 745 95.76 -14.33 53.51
CA ASP A 745 94.62 -13.48 53.20
C ASP A 745 94.28 -13.62 51.69
N PRO A 746 93.01 -13.79 51.29
CA PRO A 746 92.65 -13.99 49.88
C PRO A 746 93.14 -12.83 49.03
N ARG A 747 93.83 -13.09 47.93
CA ARG A 747 94.38 -12.00 47.10
C ARG A 747 93.23 -11.12 46.63
N ARG A 748 93.41 -9.79 46.65
CA ARG A 748 92.41 -8.79 46.21
C ARG A 748 91.71 -9.17 44.89
N LEU A 749 92.45 -9.80 43.97
CA LEU A 749 91.96 -10.27 42.68
C LEU A 749 90.98 -11.47 42.78
N GLU A 750 91.15 -12.37 43.75
CA GLU A 750 90.20 -13.45 44.07
C GLU A 750 88.91 -12.89 44.68
N LEU A 751 89.03 -11.90 45.56
CA LEU A 751 87.87 -11.20 46.13
C LEU A 751 87.09 -10.45 45.04
N ILE A 752 87.78 -9.74 44.14
CA ILE A 752 87.17 -9.08 42.97
C ILE A 752 86.51 -10.12 42.04
N ARG A 753 87.15 -11.26 41.76
CA ARG A 753 86.53 -12.36 40.99
C ARG A 753 85.27 -12.88 41.68
N LYS A 754 85.26 -13.01 43.00
CA LYS A 754 84.08 -13.46 43.77
C LYS A 754 82.97 -12.41 43.77
N VAL A 755 83.28 -11.12 43.91
CA VAL A 755 82.31 -10.02 43.75
C VAL A 755 81.74 -9.98 42.33
N GLN A 756 82.56 -10.08 41.29
CA GLN A 756 82.10 -10.13 39.90
C GLN A 756 81.24 -11.38 39.63
N HIS A 757 81.57 -12.53 40.21
CA HIS A 757 80.75 -13.74 40.12
C HIS A 757 79.40 -13.56 40.83
N LEU A 758 79.39 -12.96 42.02
CA LEU A 758 78.16 -12.64 42.75
C LEU A 758 77.30 -11.61 42.02
N LEU A 759 77.89 -10.59 41.40
CA LEU A 759 77.18 -9.61 40.57
C LEU A 759 76.58 -10.26 39.32
N ARG A 760 77.35 -11.09 38.59
CA ARG A 760 76.81 -11.87 37.45
C ARG A 760 75.67 -12.81 37.88
N ARG A 761 75.80 -13.45 39.05
CA ARG A 761 74.73 -14.29 39.64
C ARG A 761 73.51 -13.46 40.03
N ASN A 762 73.69 -12.26 40.58
CA ASN A 762 72.61 -11.36 40.98
C ASN A 762 71.84 -10.85 39.75
N ILE A 763 72.55 -10.39 38.71
CA ILE A 763 71.97 -10.01 37.41
C ILE A 763 71.20 -11.20 36.80
N ARG A 764 71.78 -12.41 36.79
CA ARG A 764 71.11 -13.63 36.30
C ARG A 764 69.82 -13.93 37.07
N LEU A 765 69.83 -13.80 38.39
CA LEU A 765 68.65 -13.97 39.24
C LEU A 765 67.62 -12.85 39.03
N SER A 766 68.05 -11.63 38.76
CA SER A 766 67.14 -10.51 38.44
C SER A 766 66.42 -10.76 37.11
N VAL A 767 67.14 -11.15 36.06
CA VAL A 767 66.56 -11.52 34.76
C VAL A 767 65.64 -12.72 34.89
N GLN A 768 66.01 -13.73 35.69
CA GLN A 768 65.11 -14.87 35.98
C GLN A 768 63.84 -14.44 36.70
N ARG A 769 63.90 -13.54 37.69
CA ARG A 769 62.70 -13.00 38.36
C ARG A 769 61.83 -12.18 37.42
N GLU A 770 62.43 -11.41 36.52
CA GLU A 770 61.71 -10.63 35.52
C GLU A 770 61.01 -11.53 34.48
N ASN A 771 61.69 -12.59 34.01
CA ASN A 771 61.09 -13.58 33.11
C ASN A 771 59.95 -14.33 33.79
N ILE A 772 60.13 -14.79 35.04
CA ILE A 772 59.05 -15.42 35.83
C ILE A 772 57.89 -14.45 36.05
N ALA A 773 58.16 -13.15 36.25
CA ALA A 773 57.10 -12.13 36.38
C ALA A 773 56.33 -11.92 35.07
N LYS A 774 57.03 -11.93 33.92
CA LYS A 774 56.42 -11.88 32.57
C LYS A 774 55.57 -13.13 32.30
N GLU A 775 56.14 -14.32 32.49
CA GLU A 775 55.43 -15.61 32.41
C GLU A 775 54.18 -15.63 33.30
N LEU A 776 54.27 -15.09 34.52
CA LEU A 776 53.13 -15.01 35.45
C LEU A 776 52.07 -13.98 35.03
N VAL A 777 52.45 -12.90 34.34
CA VAL A 777 51.50 -11.95 33.72
C VAL A 777 50.82 -12.59 32.51
N ASP A 778 51.56 -13.28 31.66
CA ASP A 778 51.00 -13.93 30.47
C ASP A 778 50.16 -15.15 30.83
N LEU A 779 50.53 -15.93 31.86
CA LEU A 779 49.70 -17.00 32.41
C LEU A 779 48.41 -16.46 33.06
N LYS A 780 48.45 -15.27 33.69
CA LYS A 780 47.25 -14.59 34.19
C LYS A 780 46.37 -14.08 33.05
N ARG A 781 46.95 -13.52 31.99
CA ARG A 781 46.21 -13.12 30.77
C ARG A 781 45.54 -14.33 30.14
N LEU A 782 46.28 -15.43 29.94
CA LEU A 782 45.76 -16.68 29.40
C LEU A 782 44.69 -17.31 30.31
N HIS A 783 44.83 -17.22 31.64
CA HIS A 783 43.79 -17.64 32.58
C HIS A 783 42.51 -16.80 32.45
N GLU A 784 42.61 -15.47 32.35
CA GLU A 784 41.44 -14.61 32.12
C GLU A 784 40.87 -14.76 30.70
N GLU A 785 41.69 -15.13 29.70
CA GLU A 785 41.27 -15.49 28.34
C GLU A 785 40.46 -16.80 28.38
N PHE A 786 40.99 -17.86 29.01
CA PHE A 786 40.26 -19.10 29.22
C PHE A 786 39.02 -18.91 30.09
N LYS A 787 39.03 -18.01 31.07
CA LYS A 787 37.86 -17.70 31.91
C LYS A 787 36.80 -16.93 31.12
N ARG A 788 37.17 -16.08 30.17
CA ARG A 788 36.27 -15.49 29.17
C ARG A 788 35.71 -16.57 28.25
N GLN A 789 36.56 -17.43 27.67
CA GLN A 789 36.12 -18.54 26.83
C GLN A 789 35.18 -19.50 27.57
N ILE A 790 35.49 -19.89 28.82
CA ILE A 790 34.65 -20.76 29.66
C ILE A 790 33.31 -20.12 29.98
N LYS A 791 33.24 -18.79 30.22
CA LYS A 791 31.96 -18.07 30.36
C LYS A 791 31.10 -18.12 29.08
N HIS A 792 31.70 -18.29 27.91
CA HIS A 792 31.02 -18.41 26.63
C HIS A 792 30.85 -19.85 26.14
N MET A 793 31.47 -20.84 26.81
CA MET A 793 31.26 -22.25 26.54
C MET A 793 30.01 -22.76 27.28
N PRO A 794 29.16 -23.58 26.63
CA PRO A 794 28.00 -24.15 27.30
C PRO A 794 28.44 -25.13 28.38
N ASP A 795 28.14 -24.78 29.63
CA ASP A 795 28.43 -25.57 30.83
C ASP A 795 27.92 -27.03 30.71
N PRO A 796 28.59 -28.05 31.29
CA PRO A 796 28.13 -29.45 31.21
C PRO A 796 26.66 -29.66 31.66
N SER A 797 26.13 -28.79 32.53
CA SER A 797 24.70 -28.74 32.87
C SER A 797 23.80 -28.49 31.64
N VAL A 798 24.22 -27.63 30.70
CA VAL A 798 23.49 -27.34 29.45
C VAL A 798 23.43 -28.58 28.57
N ARG A 799 24.54 -29.32 28.42
CA ARG A 799 24.55 -30.59 27.68
C ARG A 799 23.64 -31.63 28.33
N GLN A 800 23.62 -31.72 29.66
CA GLN A 800 22.72 -32.62 30.38
C GLN A 800 21.24 -32.23 30.21
N LYS A 801 20.92 -30.93 30.29
CA LYS A 801 19.57 -30.39 29.99
C LYS A 801 19.14 -30.69 28.55
N LEU A 802 20.04 -30.53 27.57
CA LEU A 802 19.77 -30.88 26.17
C LEU A 802 19.49 -32.37 25.99
N CYS A 803 20.27 -33.26 26.63
CA CYS A 803 20.02 -34.70 26.62
C CYS A 803 18.67 -35.07 27.27
N ILE A 804 18.28 -34.40 28.35
CA ILE A 804 16.97 -34.58 29.00
C ILE A 804 15.86 -34.09 28.06
N GLN A 805 15.99 -32.91 27.46
CA GLN A 805 15.01 -32.34 26.53
C GLN A 805 14.86 -33.20 25.27
N GLN A 806 15.95 -33.76 24.73
CA GLN A 806 15.89 -34.73 23.63
C GLN A 806 15.17 -36.03 24.03
N ARG A 807 15.32 -36.51 25.27
CA ARG A 807 14.55 -37.67 25.77
C ARG A 807 13.06 -37.33 25.93
N ILE A 808 12.73 -36.15 26.44
CA ILE A 808 11.34 -35.67 26.59
C ILE A 808 10.69 -35.52 25.21
N SER A 809 11.35 -34.84 24.27
CA SER A 809 10.91 -34.69 22.88
C SER A 809 10.68 -36.05 22.23
N ARG A 810 11.62 -37.01 22.34
CA ARG A 810 11.43 -38.39 21.83
C ARG A 810 10.23 -39.10 22.47
N ARG A 811 9.94 -38.87 23.75
CA ARG A 811 8.75 -39.42 24.43
C ARG A 811 7.47 -38.78 23.91
N GLN A 812 7.43 -37.45 23.79
CA GLN A 812 6.31 -36.70 23.21
C GLN A 812 6.05 -37.10 21.74
N THR A 813 7.09 -37.29 20.92
CA THR A 813 6.96 -37.80 19.55
C THR A 813 6.35 -39.20 19.50
N ARG A 814 6.69 -40.09 20.45
CA ARG A 814 6.04 -41.42 20.56
C ARG A 814 4.58 -41.30 20.96
N GLN A 815 4.25 -40.43 21.92
CA GLN A 815 2.89 -40.19 22.36
C GLN A 815 2.02 -39.57 21.25
N LEU A 816 2.55 -38.59 20.50
CA LEU A 816 1.92 -38.04 19.30
C LEU A 816 1.69 -39.10 18.21
N LYS A 817 2.62 -40.05 18.03
CA LYS A 817 2.42 -41.18 17.11
C LYS A 817 1.32 -42.14 17.57
N ALA A 818 1.20 -42.40 18.88
CA ALA A 818 0.10 -43.18 19.44
C ALA A 818 -1.25 -42.47 19.27
N MET A 819 -1.35 -41.20 19.68
CA MET A 819 -2.57 -40.39 19.51
C MET A 819 -2.98 -40.24 18.03
N LYS A 820 -2.02 -40.12 17.10
CA LYS A 820 -2.31 -40.13 15.65
C LYS A 820 -2.77 -41.49 15.13
N ALA A 821 -2.40 -42.60 15.77
CA ALA A 821 -2.93 -43.92 15.44
C ALA A 821 -4.34 -44.11 16.03
N GLU A 822 -4.58 -43.67 17.27
CA GLU A 822 -5.90 -43.64 17.91
C GLU A 822 -6.90 -42.78 17.11
N LEU A 823 -6.50 -41.59 16.66
CA LEU A 823 -7.31 -40.76 15.75
C LEU A 823 -7.68 -41.48 14.45
N ARG A 824 -6.72 -42.16 13.81
CA ARG A 824 -7.00 -42.94 12.59
C ARG A 824 -7.94 -44.12 12.84
N ILE A 825 -7.86 -44.76 14.00
CA ILE A 825 -8.81 -45.83 14.38
C ILE A 825 -10.20 -45.21 14.56
N ASN A 826 -10.32 -44.09 15.27
CA ASN A 826 -11.58 -43.37 15.45
C ASN A 826 -12.18 -42.88 14.10
N GLU A 827 -11.35 -42.42 13.15
CA GLU A 827 -11.78 -42.08 11.79
C GLU A 827 -12.32 -43.31 11.02
N ILE A 828 -11.71 -44.48 11.20
CA ILE A 828 -12.17 -45.73 10.59
C ILE A 828 -13.49 -46.18 11.23
N ASP A 829 -13.61 -46.10 12.55
CA ASP A 829 -14.84 -46.42 13.29
C ASP A 829 -15.99 -45.47 12.93
N LEU A 830 -15.72 -44.17 12.76
CA LEU A 830 -16.69 -43.20 12.25
C LEU A 830 -17.16 -43.56 10.84
N LYS A 831 -16.24 -43.87 9.92
CA LYS A 831 -16.60 -44.32 8.56
C LYS A 831 -17.38 -45.63 8.58
N ALA A 832 -17.04 -46.58 9.46
CA ALA A 832 -17.80 -47.81 9.64
C ALA A 832 -19.23 -47.54 10.15
N ARG A 833 -19.40 -46.63 11.11
CA ARG A 833 -20.72 -46.16 11.59
C ARG A 833 -21.50 -45.46 10.49
N GLU A 834 -20.88 -44.58 9.71
CA GLU A 834 -21.52 -43.94 8.55
C GLU A 834 -21.98 -44.96 7.50
N HIS A 835 -21.19 -45.99 7.23
CA HIS A 835 -21.56 -47.07 6.31
C HIS A 835 -22.74 -47.89 6.85
N LEU A 836 -22.78 -48.16 8.16
CA LEU A 836 -23.93 -48.77 8.85
C LEU A 836 -25.18 -47.89 8.77
N ILE A 837 -25.05 -46.57 9.01
CA ILE A 837 -26.14 -45.60 8.89
C ILE A 837 -26.66 -45.54 7.45
N LYS A 838 -25.77 -45.52 6.45
CA LYS A 838 -26.14 -45.58 5.03
C LYS A 838 -26.88 -46.88 4.71
N GLY A 839 -26.41 -48.03 5.22
CA GLY A 839 -27.11 -49.31 5.08
C GLY A 839 -28.52 -49.32 5.68
N PHE A 840 -28.69 -48.77 6.89
CA PHE A 840 -30.02 -48.62 7.51
C PHE A 840 -30.91 -47.62 6.75
N GLN A 841 -30.34 -46.53 6.22
CA GLN A 841 -31.07 -45.59 5.36
C GLN A 841 -31.50 -46.24 4.04
N GLU A 842 -30.69 -47.12 3.46
CA GLU A 842 -31.05 -47.90 2.27
C GLU A 842 -32.15 -48.92 2.56
N GLN A 843 -32.08 -49.63 3.69
CA GLN A 843 -33.17 -50.51 4.17
C GLN A 843 -34.48 -49.73 4.38
N LEU A 844 -34.43 -48.57 5.04
CA LEU A 844 -35.59 -47.67 5.21
C LEU A 844 -36.15 -47.17 3.87
N ARG A 845 -35.29 -46.86 2.89
CA ARG A 845 -35.69 -46.47 1.53
C ARG A 845 -36.26 -47.63 0.70
N SER A 846 -35.84 -48.86 0.96
CA SER A 846 -36.42 -50.07 0.35
C SER A 846 -37.80 -50.36 0.95
N HIS A 847 -37.92 -50.33 2.28
CA HIS A 847 -39.20 -50.49 2.98
C HIS A 847 -40.21 -49.37 2.64
N HIS A 848 -39.73 -48.14 2.40
CA HIS A 848 -40.59 -47.07 1.86
C HIS A 848 -41.03 -47.33 0.41
N ARG A 849 -40.18 -47.95 -0.42
CA ARG A 849 -40.55 -48.33 -1.80
C ARG A 849 -41.52 -49.50 -1.84
N GLU A 850 -41.37 -50.49 -0.96
CA GLU A 850 -42.34 -51.59 -0.79
C GLU A 850 -43.69 -51.04 -0.29
N ASN A 851 -43.70 -50.16 0.72
CA ASN A 851 -44.93 -49.51 1.19
C ASN A 851 -45.56 -48.59 0.13
N GLN A 852 -44.78 -47.93 -0.75
CA GLN A 852 -45.30 -47.16 -1.88
C GLN A 852 -45.87 -48.05 -3.01
N GLN A 853 -45.37 -49.28 -3.17
CA GLN A 853 -45.98 -50.25 -4.09
C GLN A 853 -47.27 -50.86 -3.52
N LEU A 854 -47.41 -50.94 -2.20
CA LEU A 854 -48.63 -51.40 -1.50
C LEU A 854 -49.72 -50.32 -1.35
N THR A 855 -49.46 -49.06 -1.71
CA THR A 855 -50.40 -47.93 -1.50
C THR A 855 -50.89 -47.23 -2.77
N ASN A 856 -50.53 -47.74 -3.96
CA ASN A 856 -51.12 -47.29 -5.24
C ASN A 856 -52.42 -48.04 -5.58
N GLY A 857 -53.41 -47.90 -4.70
CA GLY A 857 -54.72 -48.53 -4.81
C GLY A 857 -55.82 -47.71 -4.14
N GLY A 858 -56.19 -46.58 -4.76
CA GLY A 858 -57.27 -45.69 -4.30
C GLY A 858 -56.77 -44.56 -3.39
N GLY A 859 -56.88 -43.31 -3.85
CA GLY A 859 -56.50 -42.13 -3.07
C GLY A 859 -57.60 -41.09 -3.01
N ASP A 860 -57.46 -40.11 -2.11
CA ASP A 860 -57.98 -38.76 -2.32
C ASP A 860 -57.24 -37.69 -1.46
N ARG A 861 -57.27 -36.45 -1.98
CA ARG A 861 -57.03 -35.10 -1.42
C ARG A 861 -56.32 -34.83 -0.07
N LYS A 862 -55.44 -33.80 -0.13
CA LYS A 862 -55.21 -32.63 0.78
C LYS A 862 -55.27 -32.86 2.32
N GLY A 863 -54.34 -32.43 3.16
CA GLY A 863 -53.11 -31.64 2.98
C GLY A 863 -53.01 -30.48 4.01
N SER A 864 -51.98 -30.49 4.88
CA SER A 864 -51.59 -29.34 5.72
C SER A 864 -50.15 -29.47 6.26
N THR A 865 -49.48 -28.31 6.30
CA THR A 865 -48.29 -27.90 7.08
C THR A 865 -48.10 -28.58 8.45
N GLY A 866 -46.90 -28.74 9.03
CA GLY A 866 -45.56 -28.25 8.65
C GLY A 866 -44.96 -27.36 9.75
N GLU A 867 -43.84 -27.77 10.36
CA GLU A 867 -43.02 -26.91 11.23
C GLU A 867 -41.61 -27.54 11.42
N ALA A 868 -40.57 -26.72 11.32
CA ALA A 868 -39.17 -27.16 11.43
C ALA A 868 -38.39 -26.23 12.37
N ILE A 869 -38.17 -26.74 13.59
CA ILE A 869 -36.99 -26.60 14.46
C ILE A 869 -36.11 -25.37 14.18
N ASP A 870 -36.15 -24.41 15.09
CA ASP A 870 -35.15 -23.34 15.19
C ASP A 870 -33.91 -23.80 15.97
N SER A 871 -32.78 -23.18 15.67
CA SER A 871 -31.43 -23.54 16.12
C SER A 871 -31.12 -23.07 17.53
N ASN A 872 -30.34 -23.87 18.28
CA ASN A 872 -29.36 -23.30 19.21
C ASN A 872 -28.30 -24.29 19.73
N PHE A 873 -27.16 -23.68 20.08
CA PHE A 873 -26.15 -24.11 21.04
C PHE A 873 -25.00 -25.07 20.64
N LEU A 874 -23.81 -24.68 21.13
CA LEU A 874 -22.52 -25.37 21.13
C LEU A 874 -21.77 -25.49 19.80
N ASP A 875 -20.94 -24.48 19.52
CA ASP A 875 -19.61 -24.72 18.96
C ASP A 875 -18.56 -23.89 19.71
N HIS A 876 -17.59 -24.56 20.32
CA HIS A 876 -16.43 -23.94 20.93
C HIS A 876 -15.28 -24.97 21.00
N VAL A 877 -14.05 -24.42 20.92
CA VAL A 877 -12.74 -25.04 21.16
C VAL A 877 -12.11 -25.84 20.00
N PHE A 878 -10.82 -25.51 19.77
CA PHE A 878 -9.80 -26.15 18.92
C PHE A 878 -9.85 -25.87 17.42
N ASP A 879 -9.00 -24.93 16.99
CA ASP A 879 -7.87 -25.34 16.15
C ASP A 879 -6.60 -24.55 16.48
N PHE A 880 -5.47 -25.26 16.60
CA PHE A 880 -4.18 -24.67 16.98
C PHE A 880 -3.05 -25.55 16.40
N THR A 881 -2.54 -25.20 15.22
CA THR A 881 -1.28 -25.76 14.72
C THR A 881 -0.38 -24.67 14.15
N SER A 882 0.77 -24.49 14.81
CA SER A 882 2.13 -24.48 14.26
C SER A 882 2.33 -23.89 12.84
N THR A 883 3.31 -23.01 12.60
CA THR A 883 4.72 -23.16 13.02
C THR A 883 5.49 -21.84 12.89
N CYS A 884 6.46 -21.59 13.78
CA CYS A 884 7.56 -20.67 13.46
C CYS A 884 8.60 -21.38 12.59
N ASP A 885 9.23 -20.67 11.66
CA ASP A 885 10.54 -21.04 11.14
C ASP A 885 11.55 -19.88 11.17
N LEU A 886 12.72 -20.24 11.69
CA LEU A 886 13.98 -19.57 11.97
C LEU A 886 14.46 -18.37 11.09
N ILE A 887 14.84 -17.30 11.78
CA ILE A 887 16.21 -16.71 11.86
C ILE A 887 17.14 -16.88 10.62
N ALA A 888 17.56 -15.75 10.00
CA ALA A 888 18.97 -15.30 9.94
C ALA A 888 19.24 -14.19 8.89
N LYS A 889 19.91 -13.09 9.31
CA LYS A 889 21.11 -12.45 8.69
C LYS A 889 21.46 -11.15 9.46
N GLN A 890 22.69 -11.09 9.99
CA GLN A 890 23.80 -10.21 9.58
C GLN A 890 23.51 -8.71 9.81
N SER A 891 24.17 -7.96 10.70
CA SER A 891 25.63 -7.78 10.95
C SER A 891 26.36 -6.92 9.90
N GLU A 892 26.06 -5.63 9.93
CA GLU A 892 27.03 -4.52 9.81
C GLU A 892 26.74 -3.52 10.93
#